data_AF-A0A6I1HWI5-F1
#
_entry.id   AF-A0A6I1HWI5-F1
#
_cell.length_a   1.000
_cell.length_b   1.000
_cell.length_c   1.000
_cell.angle_alpha   90.00
_cell.angle_beta   90.00
_cell.angle_gamma   90.00
#
_symmetry.space_group_name_H-M   'P 1'
#
loop_
_entity.id
_entity.type
_entity.pdbx_description
1 polymer ?
#
loop_
_entity_poly.entity_id
_entity_poly.type
_entity_poly.pdbx_seq_one_letter_code
_entity_poly.pdbx_strand_id
1 'polypeptide(L)'
;MGFIKQVLLALLLCAMSAAHAATIGYTATALGGTQWRYDYTVSNTTLAIPIAEFTLFFSVGQYANLHNVSTAPGWDVLLVQPDVAIPASGYLDALALAGGIIPGATASGFSVTFDYLGAGSPGAQPFSIVDPVSFIELETGLTQPAAIALPSTSWLLLAGMLALACLRRRQLAVAVLAAALAPGLCACGGPNDPTQPPTPKVMLAAAAASVQAAGDFEVTLLEKVAEQRVSRTAWDYTYRVHIRNNSSEAASNVRAVLASVPEGSTIIDGDVLAGSIDAGATVTPDDTITLRIERDIAFQSDALAWTFSANGSIDLDPVRPAQVVVLSLAELGLTDGADSVKASGAVTDVLLQDGSLRFSTPGDTGADQHAQFFLSKGNSVTTLNLLIQTELPTAVETYVEPDDDGNVPATAPVLAITGLGPNNRLQPAALEFRLVGAAPTTLQDDSDGLLSMPGGASVSLKQFWVYDAASNSFRISAAAMQQMLVLLPNGVYEINLNFVSQDGEFTASYALIAIKSGAALQGQLRTPAGGNATGLAGKKMLLTGYNSHQRQVAVVDATGAFHFDGVLPDTYQLTLNDLVHPGVVSVSTAVFDNSTTINVAIVYPYGPGLAQRAVPQGYVAATVTQDGAGPPARAETAVPRAMPDVTPQDDEGSKEFTATAAAQNQTVSVPVSYTVPKGTKNVGVKITVRTAEYPVYTTAQSQYNDTWSYSVTGLPGVNLAAAGAVNQSHFTQGTIVKTDCVDVSKQTKDGALTLGGNVSATNIGDSFLPTVTTVELSLVCKGLKVTQAKFLSPNKAGHPVLQPIKLTGNLPGPYVSVSQGATTATHTLPLELHYTPAAATITEVNIGISAGGGNPAFSTVNLLSQVNTKSPGKVKFPGLVLPVFAGDKLDKKAVITVRLKGRIDNTDASSDPAEGGQVELKGDTAYIPLYLANNEAALAARRYGTRDAGGDSWATRLAIAWLAGNAYRFDDISGQHVTQTAAGRSILGHSGHSDGQQIDLRYADGTGGYTDALGGQGNGAAIKKLIADAKAEVVANPAQKPKLAALVAWIAANRAMLAQEALPARTRVVYIGPSFVKLALVDGRFSANAADKIPGAGAWLKPIKVHIEKGHLSHWHISLTAHP
;
A
#
# COMPACT_ATOMS: atom_id res chain seq x y z
N MET A 1 7.25 32.82 48.36
CA MET A 1 6.20 31.87 47.93
C MET A 1 6.72 30.43 47.73
N GLY A 2 7.85 30.18 47.07
CA GLY A 2 8.37 28.80 46.86
C GLY A 2 8.57 27.98 48.13
N PHE A 3 9.14 28.57 49.19
CA PHE A 3 9.43 27.88 50.46
C PHE A 3 8.15 27.38 51.16
N ILE A 4 7.07 28.17 51.14
CA ILE A 4 5.76 27.77 51.71
C ILE A 4 5.15 26.61 50.91
N LYS A 5 5.28 26.61 49.57
CA LYS A 5 4.84 25.48 48.74
C LYS A 5 5.63 24.20 49.03
N GLN A 6 6.94 24.30 49.31
CA GLN A 6 7.77 23.13 49.65
C GLN A 6 7.44 22.57 51.03
N VAL A 7 7.16 23.42 52.02
CA VAL A 7 6.70 22.99 53.36
C VAL A 7 5.29 22.38 53.28
N LEU A 8 4.35 22.96 52.52
CA LEU A 8 3.03 22.36 52.29
C LEU A 8 3.13 21.01 51.55
N LEU A 9 4.03 20.88 50.56
CA LEU A 9 4.21 19.63 49.82
C LEU A 9 4.79 18.52 50.73
N ALA A 10 5.74 18.87 51.60
CA ALA A 10 6.26 17.93 52.61
C ALA A 10 5.19 17.51 53.63
N LEU A 11 4.33 18.43 54.06
CA LEU A 11 3.17 18.13 54.93
C LEU A 11 2.09 17.29 54.23
N LEU A 12 1.83 17.51 52.93
CA LEU A 12 0.93 16.65 52.15
C LEU A 12 1.49 15.24 51.97
N LEU A 13 2.80 15.11 51.71
CA LEU A 13 3.48 13.82 51.59
C LEU A 13 3.51 13.03 52.92
N CYS A 14 3.48 13.71 54.06
CA CYS A 14 3.33 13.08 55.37
C CYS A 14 1.87 12.75 55.75
N ALA A 15 0.89 13.20 54.96
CA ALA A 15 -0.55 13.01 55.21
C ALA A 15 -1.20 11.99 54.25
N MET A 16 -0.43 11.39 53.34
CA MET A 16 -0.91 10.26 52.55
C MET A 16 -0.77 8.97 53.36
N SER A 17 -1.90 8.47 53.86
CA SER A 17 -2.03 7.09 54.30
C SER A 17 -1.55 6.18 53.17
N ALA A 18 -0.58 5.31 53.43
CA ALA A 18 -0.28 4.24 52.50
C ALA A 18 -1.54 3.40 52.32
N ALA A 19 -1.93 3.14 51.06
CA ALA A 19 -2.85 2.05 50.76
C ALA A 19 -2.09 0.76 51.07
N HIS A 20 -2.20 0.29 52.31
CA HIS A 20 -1.77 -1.05 52.68
C HIS A 20 -2.62 -2.05 51.89
N ALA A 21 -2.00 -3.16 51.49
CA ALA A 21 -2.72 -4.33 51.00
C ALA A 21 -3.24 -5.18 52.19
N ALA A 22 -4.07 -6.20 51.92
CA ALA A 22 -4.30 -7.30 52.86
C ALA A 22 -2.94 -7.87 53.27
N THR A 23 -2.66 -7.89 54.58
CA THR A 23 -1.30 -8.18 55.04
C THR A 23 -1.15 -9.66 55.34
N ILE A 24 -0.32 -10.35 54.55
CA ILE A 24 0.13 -11.72 54.86
C ILE A 24 1.51 -11.65 55.51
N GLY A 25 1.58 -11.87 56.81
CA GLY A 25 2.82 -12.02 57.56
C GLY A 25 3.40 -13.44 57.43
N TYR A 26 4.72 -13.57 57.40
CA TYR A 26 5.43 -14.86 57.41
C TYR A 26 6.54 -14.93 58.46
N THR A 27 6.83 -16.14 58.93
CA THR A 27 8.05 -16.48 59.69
C THR A 27 8.75 -17.64 58.99
N ALA A 28 10.03 -17.48 58.66
CA ALA A 28 10.86 -18.53 58.05
C ALA A 28 11.66 -19.30 59.13
N THR A 29 11.45 -20.61 59.23
CA THR A 29 12.16 -21.47 60.18
C THR A 29 13.01 -22.49 59.42
N ALA A 30 14.32 -22.53 59.66
CA ALA A 30 15.19 -23.57 59.11
C ALA A 30 14.96 -24.89 59.85
N LEU A 31 14.70 -25.98 59.11
CA LEU A 31 14.54 -27.33 59.67
C LEU A 31 15.81 -28.19 59.55
N GLY A 32 16.72 -27.82 58.64
CA GLY A 32 18.03 -28.46 58.46
C GLY A 32 18.36 -28.68 56.98
N GLY A 33 19.64 -28.59 56.62
CA GLY A 33 20.06 -28.67 55.21
C GLY A 33 19.43 -27.56 54.36
N THR A 34 18.80 -27.94 53.25
CA THR A 34 18.01 -27.06 52.37
C THR A 34 16.59 -26.83 52.88
N GLN A 35 16.14 -27.53 53.92
CA GLN A 35 14.73 -27.56 54.28
C GLN A 35 14.32 -26.41 55.22
N TRP A 36 13.25 -25.72 54.85
CA TRP A 36 12.65 -24.61 55.59
C TRP A 36 11.14 -24.80 55.73
N ARG A 37 10.55 -24.15 56.74
CA ARG A 37 9.11 -24.00 56.90
C ARG A 37 8.74 -22.52 56.94
N TYR A 38 7.69 -22.14 56.22
CA TYR A 38 6.98 -20.89 56.48
C TYR A 38 5.78 -21.13 57.37
N ASP A 39 5.62 -20.27 58.37
CA ASP A 39 4.40 -20.11 59.14
C ASP A 39 3.77 -18.75 58.80
N TYR A 40 2.52 -18.75 58.33
CA TYR A 40 1.83 -17.56 57.81
C TYR A 40 0.69 -17.08 58.73
N THR A 41 0.43 -15.79 58.67
CA THR A 41 -0.73 -15.13 59.29
C THR A 41 -1.33 -14.14 58.30
N VAL A 42 -2.62 -14.29 58.00
CA VAL A 42 -3.34 -13.54 56.95
C VAL A 42 -4.31 -12.57 57.63
N SER A 43 -4.18 -11.27 57.37
CA SER A 43 -5.01 -10.22 57.92
C SER A 43 -5.80 -9.50 56.82
N ASN A 44 -7.13 -9.50 56.91
CA ASN A 44 -7.98 -8.76 55.99
C ASN A 44 -8.05 -7.28 56.41
N THR A 45 -7.07 -6.49 55.98
CA THR A 45 -6.92 -5.07 56.34
C THR A 45 -7.52 -4.09 55.33
N THR A 46 -8.11 -4.59 54.24
CA THR A 46 -8.37 -3.83 53.00
C THR A 46 -9.71 -4.12 52.36
N LEU A 47 -10.02 -5.41 52.16
CA LEU A 47 -11.22 -5.81 51.44
C LEU A 47 -12.44 -5.57 52.32
N ALA A 48 -13.47 -4.94 51.74
CA ALA A 48 -14.77 -4.77 52.39
C ALA A 48 -15.59 -6.08 52.45
N ILE A 49 -15.07 -7.15 51.84
CA ILE A 49 -15.63 -8.51 51.80
C ILE A 49 -14.67 -9.49 52.49
N PRO A 50 -15.15 -10.66 52.96
CA PRO A 50 -14.27 -11.66 53.55
C PRO A 50 -13.26 -12.22 52.53
N ILE A 51 -12.02 -12.46 52.94
CA ILE A 51 -11.07 -13.26 52.15
C ILE A 51 -11.60 -14.69 52.17
N ALA A 52 -12.06 -15.18 51.02
CA ALA A 52 -12.60 -16.53 50.85
C ALA A 52 -11.57 -17.50 50.25
N GLU A 53 -10.72 -17.04 49.31
CA GLU A 53 -9.62 -17.83 48.75
C GLU A 53 -8.36 -16.95 48.63
N PHE A 54 -7.19 -17.52 48.94
CA PHE A 54 -5.90 -16.88 48.70
C PHE A 54 -4.83 -17.89 48.27
N THR A 55 -3.93 -17.46 47.40
CA THR A 55 -2.88 -18.27 46.79
C THR A 55 -1.51 -17.67 47.11
N LEU A 56 -0.57 -18.47 47.60
CA LEU A 56 0.82 -18.12 47.89
C LEU A 56 1.74 -18.79 46.87
N PHE A 57 2.60 -18.03 46.19
CA PHE A 57 3.41 -18.51 45.08
C PHE A 57 4.88 -18.78 45.46
N PHE A 58 5.41 -19.89 44.96
CA PHE A 58 6.76 -20.40 45.19
C PHE A 58 7.49 -20.51 43.85
N SER A 59 8.39 -19.56 43.57
CA SER A 59 9.04 -19.41 42.27
C SER A 59 9.92 -20.61 41.86
N VAL A 60 9.84 -20.98 40.58
CA VAL A 60 10.68 -22.01 39.96
C VAL A 60 12.16 -21.71 40.18
N GLY A 61 12.95 -22.75 40.46
CA GLY A 61 14.39 -22.65 40.66
C GLY A 61 14.83 -22.06 42.01
N GLN A 62 13.90 -21.51 42.81
CA GLN A 62 14.18 -21.07 44.19
C GLN A 62 13.59 -22.01 45.24
N TYR A 63 12.48 -22.68 44.92
CA TYR A 63 11.75 -23.58 45.81
C TYR A 63 11.55 -24.94 45.14
N ALA A 64 11.58 -26.01 45.92
CA ALA A 64 11.26 -27.38 45.50
C ALA A 64 10.61 -28.16 46.65
N ASN A 65 10.06 -29.34 46.35
CA ASN A 65 9.52 -30.28 47.34
C ASN A 65 8.58 -29.62 48.36
N LEU A 66 7.55 -28.89 47.91
CA LEU A 66 6.55 -28.33 48.81
C LEU A 66 5.75 -29.47 49.47
N HIS A 67 5.68 -29.52 50.80
CA HIS A 67 5.01 -30.57 51.55
C HIS A 67 4.68 -30.12 52.99
N ASN A 68 4.15 -31.04 53.82
CA ASN A 68 3.82 -30.83 55.24
C ASN A 68 3.05 -29.51 55.49
N VAL A 69 1.90 -29.38 54.83
CA VAL A 69 1.02 -28.22 54.98
C VAL A 69 0.22 -28.31 56.27
N SER A 70 0.14 -27.19 57.00
CA SER A 70 -0.85 -26.96 58.06
C SER A 70 -1.87 -25.93 57.57
N THR A 71 -3.10 -26.02 58.06
CA THR A 71 -4.19 -25.09 57.71
C THR A 71 -4.87 -24.54 58.97
N ALA A 72 -5.47 -23.36 58.88
CA ALA A 72 -6.37 -22.90 59.92
C ALA A 72 -7.68 -23.73 59.91
N PRO A 73 -8.34 -23.97 61.06
CA PRO A 73 -9.60 -24.71 61.09
C PRO A 73 -10.65 -24.12 60.15
N GLY A 74 -11.28 -24.97 59.34
CA GLY A 74 -12.28 -24.55 58.35
C GLY A 74 -11.72 -24.12 56.99
N TRP A 75 -10.43 -24.35 56.72
CA TRP A 75 -9.79 -24.11 55.42
C TRP A 75 -9.32 -25.40 54.76
N ASP A 76 -9.68 -25.56 53.50
CA ASP A 76 -9.10 -26.55 52.59
C ASP A 76 -7.90 -25.95 51.87
N VAL A 77 -6.85 -26.74 51.62
CA VAL A 77 -5.63 -26.27 50.96
C VAL A 77 -5.16 -27.25 49.90
N LEU A 78 -5.01 -26.73 48.69
CA LEU A 78 -4.34 -27.36 47.56
C LEU A 78 -2.86 -26.95 47.56
N LEU A 79 -1.97 -27.90 47.26
CA LEU A 79 -0.53 -27.64 47.16
C LEU A 79 0.00 -28.18 45.83
N VAL A 80 0.55 -27.28 45.01
CA VAL A 80 1.07 -27.55 43.66
C VAL A 80 2.56 -27.27 43.62
N GLN A 81 3.34 -28.18 43.04
CA GLN A 81 4.79 -28.01 42.92
C GLN A 81 5.17 -26.93 41.89
N PRO A 82 6.32 -26.26 42.06
CA PRO A 82 6.95 -25.49 41.00
C PRO A 82 7.30 -26.40 39.83
N ASP A 83 6.86 -26.05 38.63
CA ASP A 83 7.05 -26.86 37.43
C ASP A 83 8.00 -26.13 36.47
N VAL A 84 9.07 -26.82 36.08
CA VAL A 84 10.14 -26.31 35.21
C VAL A 84 9.79 -26.51 33.72
N ALA A 85 8.96 -27.52 33.40
CA ALA A 85 8.57 -27.85 32.03
C ALA A 85 7.57 -26.82 31.47
N ILE A 86 6.78 -26.20 32.34
CA ILE A 86 5.86 -25.09 32.04
C ILE A 86 6.18 -23.92 32.98
N PRO A 87 7.31 -23.20 32.79
CA PRO A 87 8.03 -22.46 33.83
C PRO A 87 7.14 -21.54 34.68
N ALA A 88 6.55 -22.10 35.74
CA ALA A 88 5.48 -21.49 36.52
C ALA A 88 5.59 -21.89 37.98
N SER A 89 5.38 -20.91 38.85
CA SER A 89 5.49 -21.06 40.30
C SER A 89 4.63 -22.21 40.80
N GLY A 90 5.14 -22.91 41.81
CA GLY A 90 4.30 -23.74 42.66
C GLY A 90 3.42 -22.84 43.50
N TYR A 91 2.37 -23.39 44.10
CA TYR A 91 1.50 -22.61 44.95
C TYR A 91 0.87 -23.41 46.08
N LEU A 92 0.65 -22.71 47.20
CA LEU A 92 -0.28 -23.11 48.24
C LEU A 92 -1.55 -22.29 48.05
N ASP A 93 -2.67 -22.95 47.83
CA ASP A 93 -3.95 -22.32 47.55
C ASP A 93 -4.99 -22.70 48.60
N ALA A 94 -5.43 -21.73 49.39
CA ALA A 94 -6.26 -21.92 50.56
C ALA A 94 -7.68 -21.37 50.33
N LEU A 95 -8.68 -22.25 50.44
CA LEU A 95 -10.10 -21.95 50.27
C LEU A 95 -10.85 -22.14 51.60
N ALA A 96 -11.62 -21.14 52.01
CA ALA A 96 -12.48 -21.21 53.19
C ALA A 96 -13.71 -22.09 52.94
N LEU A 97 -13.90 -23.10 53.77
CA LEU A 97 -15.09 -23.97 53.73
C LEU A 97 -16.35 -23.27 54.28
N ALA A 98 -16.18 -22.23 55.10
CA ALA A 98 -17.25 -21.31 55.52
C ALA A 98 -16.69 -19.98 56.04
N GLY A 99 -17.39 -18.87 55.78
CA GLY A 99 -17.21 -17.57 56.47
C GLY A 99 -16.01 -16.70 56.07
N GLY A 100 -14.87 -17.30 55.73
CA GLY A 100 -13.65 -16.58 55.32
C GLY A 100 -13.03 -15.69 56.42
N ILE A 101 -12.05 -14.87 56.05
CA ILE A 101 -11.47 -13.85 56.94
C ILE A 101 -12.23 -12.53 56.74
N ILE A 102 -13.19 -12.25 57.61
CA ILE A 102 -14.00 -11.03 57.57
C ILE A 102 -13.14 -9.75 57.69
N PRO A 103 -13.61 -8.58 57.21
CA PRO A 103 -12.85 -7.33 57.28
C PRO A 103 -12.40 -6.99 58.72
N GLY A 104 -11.12 -6.67 58.88
CA GLY A 104 -10.47 -6.41 60.17
C GLY A 104 -10.05 -7.66 60.96
N ALA A 105 -10.42 -8.87 60.53
CA ALA A 105 -10.00 -10.11 61.19
C ALA A 105 -8.64 -10.62 60.69
N THR A 106 -8.10 -11.60 61.41
CA THR A 106 -6.82 -12.24 61.12
C THR A 106 -6.90 -13.75 61.40
N ALA A 107 -6.30 -14.56 60.52
CA ALA A 107 -6.20 -16.00 60.68
C ALA A 107 -4.74 -16.46 60.66
N SER A 108 -4.39 -17.41 61.53
CA SER A 108 -3.05 -18.00 61.67
C SER A 108 -3.14 -19.52 61.68
N GLY A 109 -2.03 -20.20 61.38
CA GLY A 109 -1.96 -21.68 61.38
C GLY A 109 -1.78 -22.30 59.99
N PHE A 110 -1.70 -21.46 58.95
CA PHE A 110 -1.22 -21.87 57.63
C PHE A 110 0.30 -22.04 57.68
N SER A 111 0.81 -23.20 57.25
CA SER A 111 2.26 -23.41 57.10
C SER A 111 2.57 -24.30 55.92
N VAL A 112 3.79 -24.22 55.39
CA VAL A 112 4.30 -25.13 54.35
C VAL A 112 5.79 -25.38 54.55
N THR A 113 6.22 -26.62 54.32
CA THR A 113 7.63 -27.02 54.34
C THR A 113 8.12 -27.20 52.91
N PHE A 114 9.37 -26.82 52.64
CA PHE A 114 9.95 -26.82 51.29
C PHE A 114 11.48 -26.93 51.36
N ASP A 115 12.09 -27.33 50.24
CA ASP A 115 13.52 -27.16 50.02
C ASP A 115 13.79 -25.82 49.35
N TYR A 116 14.67 -25.02 49.95
CA TYR A 116 15.15 -23.76 49.38
C TYR A 116 16.42 -23.99 48.58
N LEU A 117 16.39 -23.57 47.32
CA LEU A 117 17.50 -23.70 46.36
C LEU A 117 18.29 -22.38 46.20
N GLY A 118 17.79 -21.28 46.77
CA GLY A 118 18.46 -19.97 46.75
C GLY A 118 19.57 -19.84 47.80
N ALA A 119 20.32 -18.73 47.69
CA ALA A 119 21.37 -18.42 48.65
C ALA A 119 20.81 -17.71 49.90
N GLY A 120 21.16 -18.20 51.10
CA GLY A 120 20.78 -17.61 52.37
C GLY A 120 19.43 -18.10 52.91
N SER A 121 18.70 -17.22 53.60
CA SER A 121 17.34 -17.49 54.09
C SER A 121 16.30 -17.12 53.03
N PRO A 122 15.21 -17.90 52.89
CA PRO A 122 14.18 -17.62 51.90
C PRO A 122 13.38 -16.35 52.27
N GLY A 123 12.96 -15.60 51.24
CA GLY A 123 12.45 -14.23 51.38
C GLY A 123 10.92 -14.08 51.43
N ALA A 124 10.38 -13.01 50.85
CA ALA A 124 8.94 -12.84 50.67
C ALA A 124 8.39 -13.70 49.52
N GLN A 125 7.12 -14.07 49.58
CA GLN A 125 6.38 -14.75 48.50
C GLN A 125 5.38 -13.78 47.88
N PRO A 126 5.16 -13.83 46.56
CA PRO A 126 3.95 -13.26 45.97
C PRO A 126 2.71 -13.98 46.50
N PHE A 127 1.61 -13.24 46.67
CA PHE A 127 0.29 -13.80 46.94
C PHE A 127 -0.78 -13.10 46.10
N SER A 128 -1.86 -13.82 45.81
CA SER A 128 -3.10 -13.31 45.22
C SER A 128 -4.29 -13.71 46.09
N ILE A 129 -5.32 -12.87 46.15
CA ILE A 129 -6.61 -13.11 46.77
C ILE A 129 -7.64 -13.04 45.65
N VAL A 130 -8.46 -14.09 45.51
CA VAL A 130 -9.37 -14.25 44.38
C VAL A 130 -10.82 -14.44 44.84
N ASP A 131 -11.76 -14.14 43.96
CA ASP A 131 -13.13 -14.62 44.10
C ASP A 131 -13.19 -16.13 43.78
N PRO A 132 -13.68 -17.00 44.69
CA PRO A 132 -13.58 -18.45 44.56
C PRO A 132 -14.54 -19.07 43.52
N VAL A 133 -15.36 -18.26 42.84
CA VAL A 133 -16.31 -18.72 41.82
C VAL A 133 -15.84 -18.32 40.42
N SER A 134 -15.35 -17.09 40.28
CA SER A 134 -14.92 -16.50 39.00
C SER A 134 -13.41 -16.49 38.78
N PHE A 135 -12.62 -16.78 39.83
CA PHE A 135 -11.15 -16.66 39.87
C PHE A 135 -10.63 -15.27 39.47
N ILE A 136 -11.48 -14.24 39.54
CA ILE A 136 -11.09 -12.85 39.38
C ILE A 136 -10.21 -12.45 40.56
N GLU A 137 -9.04 -11.90 40.27
CA GLU A 137 -8.14 -11.33 41.26
C GLU A 137 -8.77 -10.09 41.92
N LEU A 138 -8.89 -10.15 43.25
CA LEU A 138 -9.40 -9.08 44.09
C LEU A 138 -8.25 -8.21 44.62
N GLU A 139 -7.11 -8.83 44.95
CA GLU A 139 -5.94 -8.17 45.52
C GLU A 139 -4.67 -9.03 45.37
N THR A 140 -3.52 -8.40 45.11
CA THR A 140 -2.19 -9.05 45.07
C THR A 140 -1.17 -8.33 45.95
N GLY A 141 -0.13 -9.05 46.36
CA GLY A 141 0.97 -8.45 47.13
C GLY A 141 2.17 -9.36 47.35
N LEU A 142 3.08 -8.93 48.22
CA LEU A 142 4.20 -9.72 48.75
C LEU A 142 3.99 -9.96 50.25
N THR A 143 4.30 -11.16 50.73
CA THR A 143 4.29 -11.47 52.16
C THR A 143 5.34 -10.65 52.92
N GLN A 144 5.07 -10.31 54.17
CA GLN A 144 5.94 -9.46 55.00
C GLN A 144 6.54 -10.26 56.17
N PRO A 145 7.82 -10.06 56.54
CA PRO A 145 8.38 -10.70 57.73
C PRO A 145 7.59 -10.29 58.98
N ALA A 146 7.27 -11.25 59.85
CA ALA A 146 6.64 -10.95 61.14
C ALA A 146 7.51 -9.96 61.94
N ALA A 147 6.94 -8.81 62.30
CA ALA A 147 7.70 -7.68 62.83
C ALA A 147 8.29 -7.97 64.22
N ILE A 148 9.62 -7.97 64.32
CA ILE A 148 10.33 -7.88 65.61
C ILE A 148 10.23 -6.43 66.08
N ALA A 149 9.55 -6.19 67.20
CA ALA A 149 9.31 -4.84 67.71
C ALA A 149 10.59 -4.16 68.22
N LEU A 150 11.01 -3.07 67.55
CA LEU A 150 12.06 -2.15 67.97
C LEU A 150 11.64 -0.68 67.71
N PRO A 151 12.12 0.30 68.51
CA PRO A 151 11.50 1.62 68.63
C PRO A 151 11.77 2.62 67.49
N SER A 152 11.01 3.71 67.50
CA SER A 152 10.80 4.66 66.39
C SER A 152 12.06 5.35 65.83
N THR A 153 12.35 5.07 64.56
CA THR A 153 13.46 5.63 63.77
C THR A 153 13.23 7.07 63.27
N SER A 154 12.03 7.63 63.48
CA SER A 154 11.61 8.95 62.96
C SER A 154 12.53 10.11 63.38
N TRP A 155 13.17 10.02 64.55
CA TRP A 155 14.07 11.06 65.07
C TRP A 155 15.45 11.08 64.39
N LEU A 156 15.92 9.95 63.86
CA LEU A 156 17.21 9.86 63.16
C LEU A 156 17.15 10.46 61.75
N LEU A 157 16.02 10.31 61.06
CA LEU A 157 15.76 10.94 59.77
C LEU A 157 15.71 12.48 59.86
N LEU A 158 15.13 13.02 60.94
CA LEU A 158 15.10 14.46 61.17
C LEU A 158 16.51 15.04 61.41
N ALA A 159 17.35 14.33 62.15
CA ALA A 159 18.76 14.71 62.35
C ALA A 159 19.57 14.63 61.04
N GLY A 160 19.35 13.60 60.22
CA GLY A 160 20.00 13.45 58.91
C GLY A 160 19.66 14.58 57.93
N MET A 161 18.39 14.99 57.84
CA MET A 161 17.97 16.07 56.94
C MET A 161 18.50 17.45 57.35
N LEU A 162 18.72 17.70 58.65
CA LEU A 162 19.38 18.92 59.13
C LEU A 162 20.88 18.96 58.76
N ALA A 163 21.57 17.82 58.75
CA ALA A 163 22.97 17.74 58.33
C ALA A 163 23.16 17.98 56.82
N LEU A 164 22.24 17.46 55.99
CA LEU A 164 22.27 17.62 54.53
C LEU A 164 21.98 19.06 54.05
N ALA A 165 21.34 19.89 54.87
CA ALA A 165 21.09 21.30 54.55
C ALA A 165 22.36 22.18 54.51
N CYS A 166 23.45 21.76 55.18
CA CYS A 166 24.70 22.52 55.23
C CYS A 166 25.70 22.22 54.09
N LEU A 167 25.43 21.22 53.23
CA LEU A 167 26.36 20.76 52.19
C LEU A 167 25.79 20.91 50.77
N ARG A 168 25.48 22.16 50.38
CA ARG A 168 25.30 22.53 48.96
C ARG A 168 26.46 23.38 48.46
N ARG A 169 27.33 22.80 47.61
CA ARG A 169 28.04 23.55 46.55
C ARG A 169 28.67 22.63 45.48
N ARG A 170 28.37 22.98 44.22
CA ARG A 170 28.92 22.47 42.92
C ARG A 170 28.35 21.10 42.48
N GLN A 171 27.50 21.10 41.44
CA GLN A 171 27.79 20.87 39.99
C GLN A 171 27.86 19.35 39.68
N LEU A 172 27.31 18.79 38.59
CA LEU A 172 26.58 19.33 37.41
C LEU A 172 25.77 18.20 36.73
N ALA A 173 24.75 18.57 35.93
CA ALA A 173 24.24 17.87 34.72
C ALA A 173 23.61 16.45 34.76
N VAL A 174 22.31 16.42 34.41
CA VAL A 174 21.63 15.54 33.40
C VAL A 174 21.33 14.06 33.73
N ALA A 175 20.02 13.79 33.87
CA ALA A 175 19.32 12.54 33.52
C ALA A 175 18.74 12.68 32.08
N VAL A 176 18.19 11.68 31.36
CA VAL A 176 17.05 10.80 31.67
C VAL A 176 17.04 9.55 30.74
N LEU A 177 16.35 8.48 31.20
CA LEU A 177 15.63 7.40 30.48
C LEU A 177 15.03 7.78 29.08
N ALA A 178 14.55 6.88 28.20
CA ALA A 178 14.43 5.41 28.18
C ALA A 178 14.11 4.88 26.74
N ALA A 179 14.20 3.55 26.57
CA ALA A 179 13.44 2.67 25.66
C ALA A 179 13.53 2.80 24.11
N ALA A 180 13.82 1.66 23.45
CA ALA A 180 13.26 1.26 22.14
C ALA A 180 13.43 -0.26 21.94
N LEU A 181 12.45 -0.91 21.27
CA LEU A 181 12.51 -2.27 20.72
C LEU A 181 12.86 -2.24 19.21
N ALA A 182 13.12 -3.42 18.63
CA ALA A 182 13.38 -3.85 17.22
C ALA A 182 12.60 -3.12 16.07
N PRO A 183 12.78 -3.39 14.74
CA PRO A 183 13.65 -4.34 14.00
C PRO A 183 14.62 -3.59 13.02
N GLY A 184 15.25 -4.13 11.96
CA GLY A 184 15.47 -5.51 11.46
C GLY A 184 15.19 -5.71 9.95
N LEU A 185 16.16 -6.32 9.22
CA LEU A 185 16.16 -6.79 7.81
C LEU A 185 15.94 -5.80 6.63
N CYS A 186 16.66 -6.06 5.53
CA CYS A 186 16.56 -5.36 4.24
C CYS A 186 16.22 -6.34 3.11
N ALA A 187 15.27 -6.00 2.24
CA ALA A 187 15.12 -6.54 0.89
C ALA A 187 14.30 -5.58 0.01
N CYS A 188 14.44 -5.65 -1.31
CA CYS A 188 14.08 -4.56 -2.23
C CYS A 188 12.59 -4.54 -2.63
N GLY A 189 11.97 -3.35 -2.58
CA GLY A 189 10.66 -3.09 -3.19
C GLY A 189 10.75 -2.63 -4.65
N GLY A 190 9.71 -2.92 -5.44
CA GLY A 190 9.59 -2.53 -6.85
C GLY A 190 8.13 -2.16 -7.19
N PRO A 191 7.80 -0.87 -7.43
CA PRO A 191 6.40 -0.44 -7.57
C PRO A 191 5.82 -0.51 -9.00
N ASN A 192 4.48 -0.38 -9.17
CA ASN A 192 3.81 0.64 -10.03
C ASN A 192 2.34 0.43 -10.50
N ASP A 193 1.50 1.45 -10.22
CA ASP A 193 0.47 2.20 -11.01
C ASP A 193 -0.87 1.61 -11.57
N PRO A 194 -1.97 2.42 -11.64
CA PRO A 194 -3.34 1.88 -11.68
C PRO A 194 -4.39 2.52 -12.65
N THR A 195 -5.38 1.75 -13.16
CA THR A 195 -6.66 2.32 -13.68
C THR A 195 -7.98 1.49 -13.64
N GLN A 196 -8.06 0.22 -13.21
CA GLN A 196 -9.35 -0.47 -12.83
C GLN A 196 -9.15 -1.52 -11.71
N PRO A 197 -10.18 -1.95 -10.94
CA PRO A 197 -10.00 -3.00 -9.93
C PRO A 197 -9.54 -4.31 -10.59
N PRO A 198 -8.30 -4.77 -10.37
CA PRO A 198 -7.85 -6.03 -10.95
C PRO A 198 -8.62 -7.15 -10.28
N THR A 199 -9.18 -8.10 -11.06
CA THR A 199 -9.48 -9.42 -10.50
C THR A 199 -8.14 -10.14 -10.37
N PRO A 200 -7.64 -10.42 -9.15
CA PRO A 200 -6.36 -11.09 -9.02
C PRO A 200 -6.44 -12.48 -9.64
N LYS A 201 -5.40 -12.93 -10.32
CA LYS A 201 -5.25 -14.33 -10.73
C LYS A 201 -3.85 -14.80 -10.36
N VAL A 202 -3.56 -16.08 -10.66
CA VAL A 202 -2.34 -16.74 -10.22
C VAL A 202 -1.13 -16.27 -11.02
N MET A 203 -0.11 -15.75 -10.32
CA MET A 203 1.26 -15.78 -10.80
C MET A 203 1.84 -17.18 -10.53
N LEU A 204 1.88 -18.02 -11.58
CA LEU A 204 2.35 -19.39 -11.47
C LEU A 204 3.90 -19.44 -11.47
N ALA A 205 4.50 -19.20 -10.31
CA ALA A 205 5.87 -19.65 -10.06
C ALA A 205 5.87 -21.19 -10.10
N ALA A 206 6.67 -21.78 -10.99
CA ALA A 206 6.68 -23.22 -11.20
C ALA A 206 7.47 -23.95 -10.09
N ALA A 207 6.85 -24.14 -8.93
CA ALA A 207 7.31 -25.03 -7.88
C ALA A 207 6.35 -26.22 -7.76
N ALA A 208 6.85 -27.44 -7.97
CA ALA A 208 6.06 -28.65 -7.74
C ALA A 208 5.83 -28.82 -6.23
N ALA A 209 4.59 -29.00 -5.82
CA ALA A 209 4.26 -29.29 -4.43
C ALA A 209 4.89 -30.63 -4.00
N SER A 210 5.67 -30.60 -2.92
CA SER A 210 6.16 -31.79 -2.22
C SER A 210 5.72 -31.69 -0.76
N VAL A 211 5.09 -32.76 -0.26
CA VAL A 211 4.74 -32.87 1.15
C VAL A 211 5.97 -33.38 1.88
N GLN A 212 6.73 -32.45 2.46
CA GLN A 212 7.95 -32.75 3.20
C GLN A 212 7.61 -33.27 4.60
N ALA A 213 8.36 -34.26 5.11
CA ALA A 213 8.02 -34.97 6.34
C ALA A 213 8.48 -34.24 7.62
N ALA A 214 7.83 -34.56 8.75
CA ALA A 214 8.07 -33.93 10.06
C ALA A 214 9.48 -34.13 10.66
N GLY A 215 10.41 -34.83 9.99
CA GLY A 215 11.82 -34.89 10.39
C GLY A 215 12.62 -33.63 10.03
N ASP A 216 12.09 -32.80 9.14
CA ASP A 216 12.78 -31.62 8.60
C ASP A 216 12.54 -30.34 9.42
N PHE A 217 11.60 -30.36 10.38
CA PHE A 217 11.28 -29.22 11.25
C PHE A 217 11.10 -29.64 12.71
N GLU A 218 11.42 -28.74 13.63
CA GLU A 218 11.43 -29.01 15.07
C GLU A 218 10.96 -27.79 15.87
N VAL A 219 10.11 -28.00 16.87
CA VAL A 219 9.86 -26.97 17.90
C VAL A 219 10.96 -27.07 18.94
N THR A 220 11.80 -26.04 18.98
CA THR A 220 13.01 -25.98 19.83
C THR A 220 12.77 -25.34 21.20
N LEU A 221 11.74 -24.49 21.32
CA LEU A 221 11.37 -23.84 22.58
C LEU A 221 9.88 -23.41 22.55
N LEU A 222 9.23 -23.51 23.70
CA LEU A 222 7.98 -22.81 24.01
C LEU A 222 8.28 -21.68 25.00
N GLU A 223 8.08 -20.44 24.56
CA GLU A 223 8.31 -19.23 25.34
C GLU A 223 6.98 -18.72 25.90
N LYS A 224 6.78 -18.85 27.22
CA LYS A 224 5.54 -18.42 27.88
C LYS A 224 5.41 -16.89 27.82
N VAL A 225 4.34 -16.40 27.19
CA VAL A 225 4.04 -14.96 27.08
C VAL A 225 2.91 -14.50 28.01
N ALA A 226 1.99 -15.38 28.38
CA ALA A 226 0.91 -15.10 29.34
C ALA A 226 0.48 -16.36 30.09
N GLU A 227 -0.13 -16.18 31.26
CA GLU A 227 -0.86 -17.23 31.99
C GLU A 227 -2.10 -16.64 32.66
N GLN A 228 -3.17 -17.43 32.75
CA GLN A 228 -4.44 -17.07 33.38
C GLN A 228 -5.00 -18.24 34.19
N ARG A 229 -5.44 -17.99 35.42
CA ARG A 229 -6.11 -19.01 36.25
C ARG A 229 -7.54 -19.25 35.75
N VAL A 230 -7.93 -20.52 35.69
CA VAL A 230 -9.27 -20.96 35.24
C VAL A 230 -10.02 -21.68 36.36
N SER A 231 -9.31 -22.47 37.17
CA SER A 231 -9.86 -23.12 38.36
C SER A 231 -8.79 -23.19 39.47
N ARG A 232 -9.06 -23.93 40.54
CA ARG A 232 -8.05 -24.16 41.58
C ARG A 232 -6.81 -24.91 41.05
N THR A 233 -7.00 -25.81 40.07
CA THR A 233 -5.96 -26.62 39.42
C THR A 233 -5.66 -26.15 37.99
N ALA A 234 -6.67 -25.71 37.23
CA ALA A 234 -6.57 -25.42 35.80
C ALA A 234 -6.07 -24.00 35.52
N TRP A 235 -5.12 -23.89 34.59
CA TRP A 235 -4.56 -22.62 34.12
C TRP A 235 -4.39 -22.65 32.60
N ASP A 236 -4.72 -21.54 31.93
CA ASP A 236 -4.42 -21.32 30.52
C ASP A 236 -3.05 -20.65 30.38
N TYR A 237 -2.17 -21.22 29.56
CA TYR A 237 -0.83 -20.71 29.28
C TYR A 237 -0.69 -20.41 27.79
N THR A 238 -0.32 -19.17 27.45
CA THR A 238 -0.08 -18.76 26.06
C THR A 238 1.43 -18.76 25.79
N TYR A 239 1.85 -19.35 24.67
CA TYR A 239 3.25 -19.50 24.28
C TYR A 239 3.53 -18.98 22.87
N ARG A 240 4.69 -18.34 22.69
CA ARG A 240 5.36 -18.24 21.39
C ARG A 240 6.18 -19.49 21.14
N VAL A 241 6.21 -19.95 19.89
CA VAL A 241 6.83 -21.22 19.49
C VAL A 241 8.10 -20.92 18.69
N HIS A 242 9.24 -21.52 19.03
CA HIS A 242 10.48 -21.34 18.26
C HIS A 242 10.69 -22.54 17.34
N ILE A 243 10.60 -22.33 16.03
CA ILE A 243 10.60 -23.41 15.02
C ILE A 243 11.91 -23.37 14.23
N ARG A 244 12.58 -24.52 14.13
CA ARG A 244 13.82 -24.72 13.40
C ARG A 244 13.59 -25.52 12.13
N ASN A 245 14.22 -25.09 11.03
CA ASN A 245 14.34 -25.88 9.80
C ASN A 245 15.65 -26.67 9.87
N ASN A 246 15.56 -27.99 9.96
CA ASN A 246 16.68 -28.92 10.01
C ASN A 246 17.07 -29.48 8.61
N SER A 247 16.33 -29.13 7.56
CA SER A 247 16.64 -29.52 6.17
C SER A 247 17.77 -28.69 5.54
N SER A 248 18.25 -29.12 4.38
CA SER A 248 19.29 -28.43 3.60
C SER A 248 18.76 -27.33 2.67
N GLU A 249 17.45 -27.10 2.62
CA GLU A 249 16.81 -26.12 1.72
C GLU A 249 15.95 -25.13 2.51
N ALA A 250 15.80 -23.91 1.99
CA ALA A 250 14.87 -22.94 2.57
C ALA A 250 13.43 -23.36 2.29
N ALA A 251 12.58 -23.29 3.29
CA ALA A 251 11.17 -23.67 3.18
C ALA A 251 10.26 -22.47 3.40
N SER A 252 9.22 -22.35 2.59
CA SER A 252 8.21 -21.30 2.71
C SER A 252 6.88 -21.85 3.22
N ASN A 253 6.13 -20.98 3.89
CA ASN A 253 4.81 -21.27 4.46
C ASN A 253 4.82 -22.47 5.43
N VAL A 254 5.87 -22.55 6.24
CA VAL A 254 5.98 -23.52 7.33
C VAL A 254 4.86 -23.23 8.34
N ARG A 255 4.03 -24.24 8.61
CA ARG A 255 2.97 -24.22 9.62
C ARG A 255 3.20 -25.38 10.57
N ALA A 256 3.13 -25.11 11.86
CA ALA A 256 3.24 -26.08 12.93
C ALA A 256 1.88 -26.21 13.62
N VAL A 257 1.34 -27.43 13.67
CA VAL A 257 0.08 -27.75 14.36
C VAL A 257 0.37 -28.74 15.46
N LEU A 258 0.09 -28.35 16.70
CA LEU A 258 0.15 -29.22 17.85
C LEU A 258 -0.97 -30.26 17.75
N ALA A 259 -0.58 -31.51 17.50
CA ALA A 259 -1.47 -32.63 17.21
C ALA A 259 -1.91 -33.40 18.47
N SER A 260 -1.09 -33.41 19.52
CA SER A 260 -1.45 -33.96 20.83
C SER A 260 -0.72 -33.26 21.98
N VAL A 261 -1.32 -33.36 23.17
CA VAL A 261 -0.81 -32.83 24.45
C VAL A 261 -0.77 -33.94 25.50
N PRO A 262 0.05 -33.80 26.56
CA PRO A 262 0.05 -34.73 27.70
C PRO A 262 -1.30 -34.84 28.41
N GLU A 263 -1.44 -35.90 29.22
CA GLU A 263 -2.54 -36.03 30.18
C GLU A 263 -2.61 -34.81 31.12
N GLY A 264 -3.83 -34.42 31.52
CA GLY A 264 -4.06 -33.19 32.27
C GLY A 264 -3.96 -31.89 31.44
N SER A 265 -3.76 -31.96 30.12
CA SER A 265 -3.70 -30.79 29.24
C SER A 265 -4.78 -30.79 28.15
N THR A 266 -5.14 -29.62 27.65
CA THR A 266 -6.09 -29.44 26.53
C THR A 266 -5.64 -28.28 25.65
N ILE A 267 -5.68 -28.48 24.33
CA ILE A 267 -5.37 -27.46 23.33
C ILE A 267 -6.56 -26.49 23.24
N ILE A 268 -6.34 -25.22 23.57
CA ILE A 268 -7.31 -24.13 23.34
C ILE A 268 -7.02 -23.47 21.99
N ASP A 269 -5.74 -23.20 21.72
CA ASP A 269 -5.20 -22.93 20.38
C ASP A 269 -3.86 -23.67 20.24
N GLY A 270 -3.57 -24.18 19.05
CA GLY A 270 -2.44 -25.07 18.77
C GLY A 270 -1.88 -24.93 17.36
N ASP A 271 -2.27 -23.88 16.64
CA ASP A 271 -1.92 -23.64 15.24
C ASP A 271 -0.97 -22.44 15.14
N VAL A 272 0.19 -22.61 14.50
CA VAL A 272 1.19 -21.54 14.33
C VAL A 272 1.68 -21.50 12.90
N LEU A 273 1.53 -20.35 12.26
CA LEU A 273 2.20 -20.07 10.99
C LEU A 273 3.58 -19.45 11.22
N ALA A 274 4.64 -20.10 10.76
CA ALA A 274 6.02 -19.63 10.86
C ALA A 274 6.56 -18.91 9.62
N GLY A 275 5.82 -18.92 8.50
CA GLY A 275 6.22 -18.25 7.27
C GLY A 275 7.41 -18.95 6.60
N SER A 276 8.42 -18.19 6.16
CA SER A 276 9.63 -18.75 5.54
C SER A 276 10.75 -18.96 6.55
N ILE A 277 11.41 -20.11 6.48
CA ILE A 277 12.53 -20.49 7.33
C ILE A 277 13.68 -20.98 6.43
N ASP A 278 14.78 -20.25 6.42
CA ASP A 278 16.01 -20.64 5.72
C ASP A 278 16.58 -21.97 6.26
N ALA A 279 17.37 -22.67 5.43
CA ALA A 279 18.02 -23.91 5.81
C ALA A 279 18.87 -23.74 7.08
N GLY A 280 18.62 -24.55 8.12
CA GLY A 280 19.33 -24.47 9.40
C GLY A 280 18.93 -23.31 10.33
N ALA A 281 18.01 -22.43 9.90
CA ALA A 281 17.55 -21.28 10.69
C ALA A 281 16.49 -21.66 11.73
N THR A 282 16.29 -20.75 12.69
CA THR A 282 15.24 -20.85 13.71
C THR A 282 14.50 -19.52 13.75
N VAL A 283 13.17 -19.57 13.72
CA VAL A 283 12.28 -18.39 13.76
C VAL A 283 11.35 -18.46 14.97
N THR A 284 10.95 -17.29 15.45
CA THR A 284 9.91 -17.12 16.47
C THR A 284 8.76 -16.36 15.81
N PRO A 285 7.65 -17.03 15.46
CA PRO A 285 6.52 -16.36 14.81
C PRO A 285 5.82 -15.38 15.75
N ASP A 286 5.04 -14.47 15.18
CA ASP A 286 4.17 -13.57 15.95
C ASP A 286 2.89 -14.25 16.44
N ASP A 287 2.54 -15.38 15.85
CA ASP A 287 1.41 -16.23 16.24
C ASP A 287 1.71 -17.02 17.52
N THR A 288 0.67 -17.37 18.28
CA THR A 288 0.81 -17.97 19.63
C THR A 288 -0.16 -19.11 19.86
N ILE A 289 0.29 -20.19 20.52
CA ILE A 289 -0.60 -21.26 21.02
C ILE A 289 -1.11 -20.95 22.42
N THR A 290 -2.23 -21.56 22.82
CA THR A 290 -2.73 -21.52 24.21
C THR A 290 -3.12 -22.91 24.69
N LEU A 291 -2.54 -23.34 25.80
CA LEU A 291 -2.77 -24.64 26.44
C LEU A 291 -3.43 -24.47 27.80
N ARG A 292 -4.54 -25.17 28.03
CA ARG A 292 -5.09 -25.38 29.37
C ARG A 292 -4.36 -26.54 30.02
N ILE A 293 -3.88 -26.36 31.25
CA ILE A 293 -3.10 -27.37 31.98
C ILE A 293 -3.60 -27.45 33.41
N GLU A 294 -3.95 -28.67 33.84
CA GLU A 294 -4.24 -29.04 35.23
C GLU A 294 -2.92 -29.19 36.01
N ARG A 295 -2.71 -28.29 36.97
CA ARG A 295 -1.43 -28.14 37.70
C ARG A 295 -1.25 -29.09 38.89
N ASP A 296 -2.26 -29.91 39.21
CA ASP A 296 -2.12 -31.04 40.13
C ASP A 296 -1.48 -32.28 39.47
N ILE A 297 -1.31 -32.25 38.15
CA ILE A 297 -0.57 -33.23 37.35
C ILE A 297 0.74 -32.59 36.85
N ALA A 298 1.86 -33.30 36.92
CA ALA A 298 3.16 -32.80 36.47
C ALA A 298 3.25 -32.81 34.93
N PHE A 299 3.57 -31.68 34.30
CA PHE A 299 3.51 -31.56 32.84
C PHE A 299 4.64 -32.33 32.14
N GLN A 300 4.27 -33.23 31.21
CA GLN A 300 5.22 -34.00 30.41
C GLN A 300 5.41 -33.33 29.03
N SER A 301 6.39 -32.43 28.92
CA SER A 301 6.62 -31.62 27.71
C SER A 301 7.05 -32.44 26.48
N ASP A 302 7.62 -33.62 26.70
CA ASP A 302 8.03 -34.58 25.66
C ASP A 302 6.85 -35.31 25.00
N ALA A 303 5.65 -35.25 25.59
CA ALA A 303 4.41 -35.78 25.00
C ALA A 303 3.71 -34.82 24.00
N LEU A 304 4.28 -33.62 23.78
CA LEU A 304 3.80 -32.67 22.78
C LEU A 304 4.17 -33.16 21.36
N ALA A 305 3.19 -33.62 20.59
CA ALA A 305 3.42 -34.05 19.21
C ALA A 305 3.03 -32.95 18.23
N TRP A 306 3.94 -32.58 17.34
CA TRP A 306 3.72 -31.56 16.32
C TRP A 306 3.61 -32.20 14.93
N THR A 307 2.72 -31.66 14.11
CA THR A 307 2.70 -31.92 12.66
C THR A 307 3.09 -30.64 11.94
N PHE A 308 3.94 -30.77 10.92
CA PHE A 308 4.41 -29.66 10.10
C PHE A 308 3.91 -29.80 8.67
N SER A 309 3.62 -28.65 8.04
CA SER A 309 3.42 -28.56 6.60
C SER A 309 4.21 -27.37 6.05
N ALA A 310 4.95 -27.57 4.97
CA ALA A 310 5.54 -26.53 4.17
C ALA A 310 5.07 -26.71 2.72
N ASN A 311 4.69 -25.63 2.04
CA ASN A 311 4.15 -25.67 0.68
C ASN A 311 4.63 -24.44 -0.10
N GLY A 312 4.81 -24.59 -1.42
CA GLY A 312 4.94 -23.43 -2.30
C GLY A 312 3.71 -22.53 -2.19
N SER A 313 3.92 -21.23 -1.99
CA SER A 313 2.84 -20.24 -2.02
C SER A 313 2.41 -19.96 -3.46
N ILE A 314 1.14 -19.65 -3.62
CA ILE A 314 0.61 -19.05 -4.85
C ILE A 314 0.66 -17.54 -4.67
N ASP A 315 1.50 -16.85 -5.43
CA ASP A 315 1.45 -15.38 -5.47
C ASP A 315 0.24 -14.94 -6.31
N LEU A 316 -0.61 -14.10 -5.73
CA LEU A 316 -1.73 -13.45 -6.41
C LEU A 316 -1.24 -12.19 -7.11
N ASP A 317 -1.83 -11.86 -8.28
CA ASP A 317 -1.63 -10.54 -8.90
C ASP A 317 -1.91 -9.42 -7.86
N PRO A 318 -1.12 -8.32 -7.84
CA PRO A 318 -1.32 -7.25 -6.87
C PRO A 318 -2.71 -6.59 -6.95
N VAL A 319 -3.24 -6.20 -5.79
CA VAL A 319 -4.51 -5.48 -5.64
C VAL A 319 -4.29 -4.08 -5.09
N ARG A 320 -5.37 -3.29 -5.01
CA ARG A 320 -5.34 -1.91 -4.52
C ARG A 320 -6.05 -1.80 -3.16
N PRO A 321 -5.67 -0.82 -2.33
CA PRO A 321 -6.39 -0.48 -1.10
C PRO A 321 -7.87 -0.12 -1.35
N ALA A 322 -8.70 -0.28 -0.32
CA ALA A 322 -10.13 0.03 -0.28
C ALA A 322 -10.98 -0.64 -1.38
N GLN A 323 -10.76 -1.93 -1.64
CA GLN A 323 -11.52 -2.71 -2.62
C GLN A 323 -12.13 -3.99 -2.02
N VAL A 324 -13.28 -4.43 -2.56
CA VAL A 324 -13.79 -5.79 -2.36
C VAL A 324 -13.30 -6.66 -3.51
N VAL A 325 -12.69 -7.79 -3.18
CA VAL A 325 -12.07 -8.72 -4.12
C VAL A 325 -12.79 -10.06 -4.07
N VAL A 326 -13.04 -10.65 -5.24
CA VAL A 326 -13.68 -11.97 -5.40
C VAL A 326 -12.85 -12.80 -6.37
N LEU A 327 -12.40 -13.96 -5.90
CA LEU A 327 -11.50 -14.91 -6.56
C LEU A 327 -12.18 -16.26 -6.76
N SER A 328 -12.22 -16.76 -7.99
CA SER A 328 -12.71 -18.11 -8.28
C SER A 328 -11.67 -19.15 -7.84
N LEU A 329 -12.03 -20.05 -6.91
CA LEU A 329 -11.11 -21.10 -6.44
C LEU A 329 -10.66 -22.02 -7.60
N ALA A 330 -11.54 -22.27 -8.57
CA ALA A 330 -11.20 -23.05 -9.76
C ALA A 330 -10.12 -22.36 -10.63
N GLU A 331 -10.13 -21.02 -10.74
CA GLU A 331 -9.07 -20.27 -11.43
C GLU A 331 -7.74 -20.26 -10.67
N LEU A 332 -7.79 -20.43 -9.33
CA LEU A 332 -6.63 -20.68 -8.49
C LEU A 332 -6.12 -22.14 -8.55
N GLY A 333 -6.71 -22.99 -9.40
CA GLY A 333 -6.39 -24.42 -9.50
C GLY A 333 -7.07 -25.31 -8.45
N LEU A 334 -7.82 -24.73 -7.51
CA LEU A 334 -8.53 -25.40 -6.42
C LEU A 334 -9.94 -25.84 -6.89
N THR A 335 -9.98 -26.73 -7.88
CA THR A 335 -11.24 -27.16 -8.54
C THR A 335 -12.23 -27.90 -7.62
N ASP A 336 -11.74 -28.51 -6.53
CA ASP A 336 -12.53 -29.16 -5.47
C ASP A 336 -12.90 -28.22 -4.31
N GLY A 337 -12.60 -26.92 -4.47
CA GLY A 337 -12.83 -25.86 -3.49
C GLY A 337 -11.89 -25.90 -2.29
N ALA A 338 -12.32 -25.28 -1.21
CA ALA A 338 -11.68 -25.30 0.12
C ALA A 338 -12.77 -25.35 1.19
N ASP A 339 -12.45 -25.96 2.34
CA ASP A 339 -13.39 -26.17 3.45
C ASP A 339 -13.37 -25.00 4.44
N SER A 340 -12.23 -24.32 4.59
CA SER A 340 -12.07 -23.11 5.42
C SER A 340 -10.96 -22.19 4.91
N VAL A 341 -10.97 -20.94 5.36
CA VAL A 341 -9.92 -19.94 5.12
C VAL A 341 -9.56 -19.19 6.40
N LYS A 342 -8.26 -18.98 6.64
CA LYS A 342 -7.75 -17.94 7.55
C LYS A 342 -7.03 -16.87 6.72
N ALA A 343 -6.97 -15.64 7.23
CA ALA A 343 -6.17 -14.56 6.65
C ALA A 343 -5.18 -14.00 7.69
N SER A 344 -4.02 -13.51 7.24
CA SER A 344 -3.04 -12.80 8.07
C SER A 344 -2.53 -11.53 7.36
N GLY A 345 -1.83 -10.67 8.11
CA GLY A 345 -1.33 -9.39 7.62
C GLY A 345 -2.45 -8.34 7.50
N ALA A 346 -2.46 -7.60 6.40
CA ALA A 346 -3.26 -6.40 6.24
C ALA A 346 -4.76 -6.64 5.93
N VAL A 347 -5.17 -7.88 5.62
CA VAL A 347 -6.57 -8.25 5.35
C VAL A 347 -7.18 -8.93 6.57
N THR A 348 -8.28 -8.37 7.10
CA THR A 348 -9.00 -8.91 8.27
C THR A 348 -10.33 -9.56 7.92
N ASP A 349 -10.96 -9.17 6.80
CA ASP A 349 -12.29 -9.64 6.41
C ASP A 349 -12.16 -10.60 5.23
N VAL A 350 -12.51 -11.88 5.46
CA VAL A 350 -12.38 -12.95 4.47
C VAL A 350 -13.57 -13.91 4.56
N LEU A 351 -14.00 -14.47 3.43
CA LEU A 351 -15.13 -15.39 3.31
C LEU A 351 -14.91 -16.38 2.15
N LEU A 352 -15.18 -17.67 2.38
CA LEU A 352 -15.39 -18.64 1.30
C LEU A 352 -16.89 -18.77 1.03
N GLN A 353 -17.32 -18.56 -0.21
CA GLN A 353 -18.72 -18.76 -0.60
C GLN A 353 -18.87 -19.00 -2.11
N ASP A 354 -19.72 -19.95 -2.50
CA ASP A 354 -20.08 -20.30 -3.89
C ASP A 354 -18.89 -20.71 -4.79
N GLY A 355 -17.86 -21.32 -4.19
CA GLY A 355 -16.63 -21.69 -4.90
C GLY A 355 -15.66 -20.51 -5.10
N SER A 356 -15.86 -19.41 -4.38
CA SER A 356 -14.99 -18.22 -4.44
C SER A 356 -14.44 -17.82 -3.07
N LEU A 357 -13.19 -17.36 -3.07
CA LEU A 357 -12.57 -16.62 -1.97
C LEU A 357 -12.92 -15.13 -2.13
N ARG A 358 -13.46 -14.52 -1.08
CA ARG A 358 -13.90 -13.12 -1.04
C ARG A 358 -13.22 -12.41 0.12
N PHE A 359 -12.73 -11.19 -0.09
CA PHE A 359 -12.11 -10.39 0.97
C PHE A 359 -12.18 -8.89 0.66
N SER A 360 -11.80 -8.05 1.63
CA SER A 360 -11.63 -6.61 1.41
C SER A 360 -10.25 -6.12 1.82
N THR A 361 -9.66 -5.24 1.03
CA THR A 361 -8.38 -4.60 1.32
C THR A 361 -8.54 -3.40 2.27
N PRO A 362 -7.54 -3.08 3.11
CA PRO A 362 -7.53 -1.92 4.00
C PRO A 362 -7.38 -0.60 3.21
N GLY A 363 -7.43 0.55 3.90
CA GLY A 363 -7.15 1.85 3.29
C GLY A 363 -5.67 2.01 2.89
N ASP A 364 -5.35 3.02 2.07
CA ASP A 364 -3.97 3.25 1.66
C ASP A 364 -3.18 3.95 2.78
N THR A 365 -2.03 3.37 3.13
CA THR A 365 -1.07 3.89 4.11
C THR A 365 0.05 4.69 3.46
N GLY A 366 0.06 4.80 2.13
CA GLY A 366 1.14 5.38 1.35
C GLY A 366 2.37 4.48 1.23
N ALA A 367 2.22 3.20 1.55
CA ALA A 367 3.22 2.16 1.45
C ALA A 367 2.55 0.85 1.04
N ASP A 368 3.28 -0.02 0.35
CA ASP A 368 2.80 -1.35 -0.01
C ASP A 368 2.50 -2.17 1.24
N GLN A 369 1.37 -2.86 1.23
CA GLN A 369 0.85 -3.69 2.32
C GLN A 369 0.79 -5.15 1.86
N HIS A 370 0.94 -6.09 2.79
CA HIS A 370 0.93 -7.52 2.47
C HIS A 370 -0.12 -8.27 3.27
N ALA A 371 -0.71 -9.30 2.67
CA ALA A 371 -1.59 -10.24 3.35
C ALA A 371 -1.35 -11.67 2.83
N GLN A 372 -1.75 -12.66 3.62
CA GLN A 372 -1.73 -14.06 3.21
C GLN A 372 -3.07 -14.73 3.50
N PHE A 373 -3.41 -15.75 2.71
CA PHE A 373 -4.61 -16.57 2.89
C PHE A 373 -4.25 -18.05 3.00
N PHE A 374 -4.85 -18.75 3.96
CA PHE A 374 -4.59 -20.16 4.24
C PHE A 374 -5.87 -20.94 3.98
N LEU A 375 -5.96 -21.56 2.79
CA LEU A 375 -7.14 -22.31 2.37
C LEU A 375 -6.94 -23.78 2.71
N SER A 376 -7.77 -24.31 3.62
CA SER A 376 -7.67 -25.70 4.06
C SER A 376 -8.64 -26.59 3.29
N LYS A 377 -8.19 -27.77 2.85
CA LYS A 377 -9.00 -28.84 2.26
C LYS A 377 -8.59 -30.17 2.87
N GLY A 378 -9.43 -30.75 3.74
CA GLY A 378 -8.99 -31.85 4.61
C GLY A 378 -7.71 -31.48 5.39
N ASN A 379 -6.65 -32.29 5.24
CA ASN A 379 -5.35 -32.04 5.89
C ASN A 379 -4.40 -31.14 5.06
N SER A 380 -4.77 -30.75 3.84
CA SER A 380 -3.93 -29.92 2.97
C SER A 380 -4.22 -28.43 3.17
N VAL A 381 -3.19 -27.59 3.21
CA VAL A 381 -3.33 -26.12 3.24
C VAL A 381 -2.60 -25.49 2.07
N THR A 382 -3.33 -24.71 1.26
CA THR A 382 -2.77 -23.87 0.19
C THR A 382 -2.60 -22.45 0.72
N THR A 383 -1.37 -21.93 0.66
CA THR A 383 -1.09 -20.53 1.02
C THR A 383 -1.12 -19.65 -0.22
N LEU A 384 -1.87 -18.55 -0.17
CA LEU A 384 -1.84 -17.49 -1.18
C LEU A 384 -1.17 -16.24 -0.58
N ASN A 385 -0.24 -15.62 -1.30
CA ASN A 385 0.31 -14.32 -0.94
C ASN A 385 -0.38 -13.20 -1.72
N LEU A 386 -0.58 -12.05 -1.09
CA LEU A 386 -1.20 -10.88 -1.69
C LEU A 386 -0.36 -9.63 -1.43
N LEU A 387 0.04 -8.94 -2.50
CA LEU A 387 0.52 -7.56 -2.46
C LEU A 387 -0.69 -6.62 -2.62
N ILE A 388 -0.83 -5.68 -1.70
CA ILE A 388 -1.78 -4.56 -1.75
C ILE A 388 -0.94 -3.31 -2.02
N GLN A 389 -0.91 -2.89 -3.28
CA GLN A 389 -0.02 -1.84 -3.77
C GLN A 389 -0.57 -0.44 -3.48
N THR A 390 0.27 0.45 -2.95
CA THR A 390 -0.12 1.84 -2.67
C THR A 390 -0.45 2.61 -3.95
N GLU A 391 -1.46 3.48 -3.88
CA GLU A 391 -1.89 4.37 -4.96
C GLU A 391 -1.35 5.80 -4.77
N LEU A 392 -0.94 6.15 -3.54
CA LEU A 392 -0.33 7.44 -3.17
C LEU A 392 0.97 7.22 -2.38
N PRO A 393 2.05 6.76 -3.03
CA PRO A 393 3.31 6.42 -2.36
C PRO A 393 3.91 7.61 -1.60
N THR A 394 4.34 7.33 -0.37
CA THR A 394 4.92 8.32 0.56
C THR A 394 6.44 8.30 0.62
N ALA A 395 7.06 7.25 0.04
CA ALA A 395 8.49 7.11 -0.01
C ALA A 395 9.15 8.28 -0.74
N VAL A 396 10.30 8.72 -0.26
CA VAL A 396 11.12 9.72 -0.94
C VAL A 396 11.86 9.05 -2.09
N GLU A 397 11.54 9.43 -3.32
CA GLU A 397 12.36 9.09 -4.47
C GLU A 397 13.64 9.92 -4.49
N THR A 398 14.75 9.27 -4.84
CA THR A 398 16.08 9.89 -4.94
C THR A 398 16.57 9.75 -6.38
N TYR A 399 16.99 10.86 -6.96
CA TYR A 399 17.46 10.94 -8.34
C TYR A 399 18.99 10.77 -8.38
N VAL A 400 19.49 9.84 -9.20
CA VAL A 400 20.90 9.40 -9.17
C VAL A 400 21.35 8.98 -10.58
N GLU A 401 21.75 9.94 -11.41
CA GLU A 401 22.30 9.62 -12.73
C GLU A 401 23.74 9.09 -12.69
N PRO A 402 24.10 8.16 -13.59
CA PRO A 402 25.48 7.74 -13.77
C PRO A 402 26.31 8.81 -14.52
N ASP A 403 27.61 8.59 -14.61
CA ASP A 403 28.46 9.30 -15.57
C ASP A 403 28.37 8.71 -17.00
N ASP A 404 28.99 9.38 -17.98
CA ASP A 404 29.09 8.95 -19.40
C ASP A 404 29.63 7.51 -19.57
N ASP A 405 30.30 6.94 -18.55
CA ASP A 405 30.85 5.57 -18.54
C ASP A 405 29.92 4.55 -17.84
N GLY A 406 28.72 4.97 -17.43
CA GLY A 406 27.69 4.15 -16.78
C GLY A 406 27.88 3.94 -15.27
N ASN A 407 28.88 4.57 -14.64
CA ASN A 407 29.14 4.40 -13.20
C ASN A 407 28.16 5.21 -12.37
N VAL A 408 27.52 4.57 -11.40
CA VAL A 408 26.62 5.24 -10.46
C VAL A 408 27.45 5.99 -9.40
N PRO A 409 27.12 7.24 -9.06
CA PRO A 409 27.63 7.91 -7.87
C PRO A 409 27.49 7.07 -6.59
N ALA A 410 28.34 7.36 -5.60
CA ALA A 410 28.10 6.89 -4.23
C ALA A 410 26.67 7.27 -3.78
N THR A 411 26.05 6.40 -2.99
CA THR A 411 24.65 6.54 -2.53
C THR A 411 24.39 7.94 -2.01
N ALA A 412 23.42 8.63 -2.59
CA ALA A 412 23.02 9.96 -2.15
C ALA A 412 22.60 9.95 -0.66
N PRO A 413 22.77 11.06 0.07
CA PRO A 413 22.44 11.12 1.50
C PRO A 413 20.99 10.73 1.78
N VAL A 414 20.70 10.22 2.96
CA VAL A 414 19.32 9.95 3.36
C VAL A 414 18.64 11.27 3.71
N LEU A 415 17.57 11.61 2.99
CA LEU A 415 16.73 12.76 3.31
C LEU A 415 15.78 12.40 4.45
N ALA A 416 16.07 12.87 5.66
CA ALA A 416 15.13 12.81 6.77
C ALA A 416 14.16 14.00 6.71
N ILE A 417 12.86 13.73 6.70
CA ILE A 417 11.80 14.74 6.69
C ILE A 417 11.04 14.66 8.02
N THR A 418 10.79 15.81 8.67
CA THR A 418 9.93 15.88 9.86
C THR A 418 8.87 16.97 9.71
N GLY A 419 7.70 16.81 10.33
CA GLY A 419 6.59 17.77 10.25
C GLY A 419 5.51 17.46 9.21
N LEU A 420 5.68 16.40 8.41
CA LEU A 420 4.59 15.83 7.62
C LEU A 420 3.69 14.96 8.51
N GLY A 421 2.38 15.01 8.25
CA GLY A 421 1.39 14.12 8.85
C GLY A 421 1.24 12.79 8.09
N PRO A 422 0.39 11.87 8.58
CA PRO A 422 0.15 10.57 7.95
C PRO A 422 -0.22 10.69 6.47
N ASN A 423 0.40 9.84 5.64
CA ASN A 423 0.34 9.85 4.19
C ASN A 423 0.86 11.16 3.56
N ASN A 424 2.00 11.66 4.05
CA ASN A 424 2.63 12.93 3.64
C ASN A 424 1.68 14.14 3.64
N ARG A 425 0.71 14.17 4.55
CA ARG A 425 -0.23 15.29 4.66
C ARG A 425 0.48 16.54 5.18
N LEU A 426 0.31 17.66 4.48
CA LEU A 426 0.81 18.97 4.92
C LEU A 426 0.02 19.45 6.15
N GLN A 427 0.72 19.82 7.22
CA GLN A 427 0.14 20.26 8.48
C GLN A 427 0.57 21.70 8.82
N PRO A 428 -0.18 22.46 9.65
CA PRO A 428 0.21 23.81 10.10
C PRO A 428 1.29 23.79 11.19
N ALA A 429 2.28 22.89 11.05
CA ALA A 429 3.42 22.66 11.94
C ALA A 429 4.73 23.10 11.26
N ALA A 430 5.87 23.03 11.96
CA ALA A 430 7.16 23.25 11.32
C ALA A 430 7.55 22.02 10.47
N LEU A 431 8.11 22.25 9.29
CA LEU A 431 8.56 21.23 8.34
C LEU A 431 10.07 21.33 8.16
N GLU A 432 10.80 20.23 8.34
CA GLU A 432 12.26 20.17 8.21
C GLU A 432 12.69 19.11 7.20
N PHE A 433 13.61 19.49 6.31
CA PHE A 433 14.34 18.60 5.40
C PHE A 433 15.81 18.53 5.87
N ARG A 434 16.33 17.35 6.17
CA ARG A 434 17.69 17.17 6.72
C ARG A 434 18.48 16.11 5.95
N LEU A 435 19.69 16.46 5.51
CA LEU A 435 20.59 15.55 4.80
C LEU A 435 21.45 14.75 5.78
N VAL A 436 21.02 13.53 6.09
CA VAL A 436 21.70 12.68 7.07
C VAL A 436 22.97 12.07 6.46
N GLY A 437 24.09 12.22 7.16
CA GLY A 437 25.40 11.70 6.75
C GLY A 437 26.16 12.58 5.75
N ALA A 438 25.55 13.65 5.23
CA ALA A 438 26.25 14.63 4.40
C ALA A 438 27.21 15.49 5.24
N ALA A 439 28.40 15.77 4.70
CA ALA A 439 29.37 16.64 5.34
C ALA A 439 28.81 18.08 5.50
N PRO A 440 29.24 18.85 6.52
CA PRO A 440 28.87 20.26 6.64
C PRO A 440 29.37 21.06 5.43
N THR A 441 28.45 21.54 4.60
CA THR A 441 28.71 22.29 3.37
C THR A 441 27.82 23.53 3.31
N THR A 442 28.20 24.55 2.55
CA THR A 442 27.39 25.77 2.38
C THR A 442 26.31 25.56 1.32
N LEU A 443 25.13 25.11 1.76
CA LEU A 443 24.00 24.78 0.86
C LEU A 443 23.00 25.93 0.64
N GLN A 444 23.11 27.03 1.39
CA GLN A 444 22.06 28.06 1.47
C GLN A 444 21.76 28.80 0.16
N ASP A 445 22.79 29.07 -0.66
CA ASP A 445 22.69 29.96 -1.82
C ASP A 445 21.97 29.28 -3.00
N ASP A 446 22.38 28.06 -3.34
CA ASP A 446 22.04 27.39 -4.60
C ASP A 446 20.98 26.30 -4.47
N SER A 447 20.70 25.82 -3.25
CA SER A 447 19.65 24.82 -3.02
C SER A 447 18.26 25.40 -3.24
N ASP A 448 17.38 24.64 -3.89
CA ASP A 448 16.01 25.03 -4.23
C ASP A 448 15.01 23.91 -3.87
N GLY A 449 13.74 24.30 -3.73
CA GLY A 449 12.64 23.36 -3.50
C GLY A 449 11.34 23.91 -4.10
N LEU A 450 10.62 23.06 -4.83
CA LEU A 450 9.37 23.38 -5.53
C LEU A 450 8.27 22.44 -5.08
N LEU A 451 7.17 23.00 -4.58
CA LEU A 451 5.91 22.30 -4.39
C LEU A 451 5.01 22.62 -5.59
N SER A 452 4.53 21.62 -6.33
CA SER A 452 3.76 21.84 -7.56
C SER A 452 2.66 20.80 -7.78
N MET A 453 1.53 21.25 -8.33
CA MET A 453 0.46 20.39 -8.83
C MET A 453 0.54 20.29 -10.37
N PRO A 454 0.32 19.11 -10.98
CA PRO A 454 0.30 18.97 -12.44
C PRO A 454 -0.67 19.95 -13.11
N GLY A 455 -0.16 20.79 -14.01
CA GLY A 455 -0.94 21.82 -14.71
C GLY A 455 -1.50 22.96 -13.82
N GLY A 456 -1.18 22.99 -12.53
CA GLY A 456 -1.83 23.85 -11.54
C GLY A 456 -0.88 24.78 -10.78
N ALA A 457 -1.18 25.00 -9.49
CA ALA A 457 -0.41 25.88 -8.62
C ALA A 457 1.02 25.38 -8.39
N SER A 458 1.96 26.30 -8.22
CA SER A 458 3.33 25.99 -7.79
C SER A 458 3.89 27.05 -6.84
N VAL A 459 4.68 26.60 -5.86
CA VAL A 459 5.20 27.43 -4.76
C VAL A 459 6.67 27.07 -4.51
N SER A 460 7.52 28.10 -4.45
CA SER A 460 8.93 27.94 -4.08
C SER A 460 9.08 27.81 -2.57
N LEU A 461 9.58 26.67 -2.10
CA LEU A 461 9.89 26.43 -0.69
C LEU A 461 11.03 27.33 -0.17
N LYS A 462 11.90 27.80 -1.07
CA LYS A 462 13.04 28.67 -0.75
C LYS A 462 12.66 30.00 -0.11
N GLN A 463 11.44 30.46 -0.36
CA GLN A 463 10.90 31.69 0.22
C GLN A 463 10.43 31.50 1.68
N PHE A 464 10.23 30.24 2.11
CA PHE A 464 9.66 29.88 3.41
C PHE A 464 10.65 29.19 4.35
N TRP A 465 11.76 28.64 3.83
CA TRP A 465 12.75 27.92 4.62
C TRP A 465 13.95 28.76 5.08
N VAL A 466 14.61 28.28 6.14
CA VAL A 466 15.91 28.78 6.61
C VAL A 466 16.89 27.60 6.69
N TYR A 467 18.10 27.80 6.20
CA TYR A 467 19.17 26.80 6.28
C TYR A 467 19.89 26.87 7.64
N ASP A 468 20.10 25.71 8.26
CA ASP A 468 20.91 25.51 9.46
C ASP A 468 22.11 24.61 9.12
N ALA A 469 23.29 25.21 9.12
CA ALA A 469 24.55 24.54 8.79
C ALA A 469 25.02 23.54 9.86
N ALA A 470 24.56 23.65 11.11
CA ALA A 470 24.99 22.75 12.18
C ALA A 470 24.30 21.38 12.10
N SER A 471 23.05 21.34 11.65
CA SER A 471 22.29 20.11 11.41
C SER A 471 22.13 19.74 9.94
N ASN A 472 22.71 20.52 9.02
CA ASN A 472 22.58 20.39 7.57
C ASN A 472 21.13 20.25 7.09
N SER A 473 20.30 21.21 7.50
CA SER A 473 18.84 21.12 7.41
C SER A 473 18.18 22.42 6.96
N PHE A 474 17.09 22.30 6.20
CA PHE A 474 16.23 23.40 5.77
C PHE A 474 14.91 23.35 6.53
N ARG A 475 14.59 24.40 7.29
CA ARG A 475 13.40 24.47 8.16
C ARG A 475 12.41 25.52 7.70
N ILE A 476 11.18 25.12 7.44
CA ILE A 476 10.00 25.98 7.30
C ILE A 476 9.36 26.09 8.68
N SER A 477 9.25 27.31 9.22
CA SER A 477 8.60 27.53 10.52
C SER A 477 7.08 27.29 10.45
N ALA A 478 6.43 26.97 11.57
CA ALA A 478 4.97 26.77 11.59
C ALA A 478 4.18 28.00 11.08
N ALA A 479 4.67 29.22 11.32
CA ALA A 479 4.06 30.44 10.78
C ALA A 479 4.21 30.56 9.26
N ALA A 480 5.40 30.24 8.72
CA ALA A 480 5.64 30.19 7.29
C ALA A 480 4.83 29.07 6.62
N MET A 481 4.68 27.92 7.28
CA MET A 481 3.86 26.80 6.82
C MET A 481 2.37 27.17 6.75
N GLN A 482 1.85 27.89 7.76
CA GLN A 482 0.48 28.42 7.72
C GLN A 482 0.27 29.40 6.56
N GLN A 483 1.22 30.30 6.31
CA GLN A 483 1.16 31.21 5.16
C GLN A 483 1.16 30.44 3.83
N MET A 484 2.02 29.43 3.70
CA MET A 484 2.08 28.58 2.51
C MET A 484 0.77 27.80 2.29
N LEU A 485 0.21 27.22 3.36
CA LEU A 485 -1.05 26.46 3.30
C LEU A 485 -2.25 27.30 2.85
N VAL A 486 -2.28 28.61 3.14
CA VAL A 486 -3.35 29.52 2.68
C VAL A 486 -3.32 29.72 1.15
N LEU A 487 -2.14 29.58 0.52
CA LEU A 487 -1.96 29.78 -0.94
C LEU A 487 -2.31 28.54 -1.77
N LEU A 488 -2.51 27.38 -1.15
CA LEU A 488 -2.60 26.09 -1.82
C LEU A 488 -4.05 25.58 -1.87
N PRO A 489 -4.63 25.25 -3.04
CA PRO A 489 -5.87 24.47 -3.11
C PRO A 489 -5.71 23.07 -2.47
N ASN A 490 -6.81 22.40 -2.14
CA ASN A 490 -6.76 21.01 -1.72
C ASN A 490 -6.40 20.13 -2.94
N GLY A 491 -5.57 19.10 -2.74
CA GLY A 491 -5.07 18.25 -3.81
C GLY A 491 -3.79 17.50 -3.45
N VAL A 492 -3.30 16.75 -4.44
CA VAL A 492 -2.01 16.05 -4.41
C VAL A 492 -0.95 16.94 -5.07
N TYR A 493 0.22 17.03 -4.46
CA TYR A 493 1.34 17.85 -4.92
C TYR A 493 2.62 17.01 -5.00
N GLU A 494 3.47 17.32 -5.97
CA GLU A 494 4.86 16.87 -5.99
C GLU A 494 5.73 17.90 -5.26
N ILE A 495 6.58 17.44 -4.35
CA ILE A 495 7.70 18.19 -3.78
C ILE A 495 8.96 17.73 -4.52
N ASN A 496 9.59 18.64 -5.24
CA ASN A 496 10.90 18.46 -5.87
C ASN A 496 11.94 19.27 -5.11
N LEU A 497 13.06 18.66 -4.72
CA LEU A 497 14.13 19.25 -3.92
C LEU A 497 15.46 19.09 -4.65
N ASN A 498 16.30 20.13 -4.66
CA ASN A 498 17.66 20.10 -5.20
C ASN A 498 18.60 20.81 -4.23
N PHE A 499 19.49 20.05 -3.60
CA PHE A 499 20.47 20.58 -2.64
C PHE A 499 21.85 20.65 -3.28
N VAL A 500 22.49 21.82 -3.20
CA VAL A 500 23.70 22.14 -3.96
C VAL A 500 24.67 22.94 -3.10
N SER A 501 25.94 22.54 -3.06
CA SER A 501 26.99 23.30 -2.39
C SER A 501 27.44 24.52 -3.20
N GLN A 502 27.92 25.56 -2.53
CA GLN A 502 28.37 26.80 -3.16
C GLN A 502 29.48 26.60 -4.23
N ASP A 503 30.37 25.61 -4.04
CA ASP A 503 31.39 25.23 -5.03
C ASP A 503 30.85 24.36 -6.18
N GLY A 504 29.65 23.79 -6.02
CA GLY A 504 29.02 22.87 -6.95
C GLY A 504 29.61 21.45 -6.94
N GLU A 505 30.41 21.05 -5.95
CA GLU A 505 30.98 19.69 -5.89
C GLU A 505 30.05 18.67 -5.20
N PHE A 506 29.07 19.14 -4.42
CA PHE A 506 28.00 18.33 -3.83
C PHE A 506 26.65 18.70 -4.43
N THR A 507 25.91 17.68 -4.88
CA THR A 507 24.51 17.76 -5.32
C THR A 507 23.71 16.59 -4.74
N ALA A 508 22.42 16.80 -4.49
CA ALA A 508 21.46 15.73 -4.25
C ALA A 508 20.03 16.20 -4.58
N SER A 509 19.31 15.43 -5.40
CA SER A 509 17.92 15.71 -5.74
C SER A 509 16.96 14.63 -5.27
N TYR A 510 15.80 15.06 -4.78
CA TYR A 510 14.75 14.20 -4.21
C TYR A 510 13.38 14.62 -4.70
N ALA A 511 12.47 13.66 -4.84
CA ALA A 511 11.07 13.89 -5.13
C ALA A 511 10.18 13.10 -4.16
N LEU A 512 9.03 13.66 -3.78
CA LEU A 512 7.99 12.95 -3.03
C LEU A 512 6.61 13.56 -3.29
N ILE A 513 5.56 12.77 -3.05
CA ILE A 513 4.18 13.29 -3.00
C ILE A 513 3.91 13.89 -1.62
N ALA A 514 3.18 15.00 -1.58
CA ALA A 514 2.57 15.56 -0.39
C ALA A 514 1.09 15.93 -0.64
N ILE A 515 0.26 15.82 0.40
CA ILE A 515 -1.18 15.97 0.28
C ILE A 515 -1.65 17.19 1.07
N LYS A 516 -2.39 18.10 0.42
CA LYS A 516 -3.19 19.11 1.13
C LYS A 516 -4.65 18.72 1.10
N SER A 517 -5.22 18.43 2.26
CA SER A 517 -6.61 18.03 2.42
C SER A 517 -7.31 18.86 3.49
N GLY A 518 -8.59 19.16 3.31
CA GLY A 518 -9.39 19.91 4.29
C GLY A 518 -10.89 19.62 4.28
N ALA A 519 -11.37 18.70 3.45
CA ALA A 519 -12.77 18.30 3.42
C ALA A 519 -13.02 17.04 4.27
N ALA A 520 -14.22 16.94 4.84
CA ALA A 520 -14.71 15.78 5.56
C ALA A 520 -16.00 15.23 4.92
N LEU A 521 -16.10 13.90 4.80
CA LEU A 521 -17.28 13.23 4.27
C LEU A 521 -17.97 12.43 5.37
N GLN A 522 -19.20 12.82 5.66
CA GLN A 522 -20.09 12.17 6.63
C GLN A 522 -21.10 11.30 5.89
N GLY A 523 -21.27 10.06 6.35
CA GLY A 523 -22.09 9.06 5.70
C GLY A 523 -23.12 8.44 6.62
N GLN A 524 -24.30 8.13 6.08
CA GLN A 524 -25.36 7.45 6.83
C GLN A 524 -26.05 6.38 5.95
N LEU A 525 -25.97 5.12 6.38
CA LEU A 525 -26.71 4.02 5.81
C LEU A 525 -28.17 4.07 6.28
N ARG A 526 -29.09 3.96 5.34
CA ARG A 526 -30.55 4.07 5.48
C ARG A 526 -31.23 2.79 5.00
N THR A 527 -32.34 2.43 5.61
CA THR A 527 -33.26 1.42 5.07
C THR A 527 -34.04 1.99 3.87
N PRO A 528 -34.69 1.15 3.04
CA PRO A 528 -35.56 1.62 1.96
C PRO A 528 -36.79 2.41 2.42
N ALA A 529 -37.06 2.46 3.74
CA ALA A 529 -38.11 3.26 4.37
C ALA A 529 -37.58 4.60 4.95
N GLY A 530 -36.29 4.92 4.79
CA GLY A 530 -35.67 6.17 5.23
C GLY A 530 -35.16 6.20 6.68
N GLY A 531 -35.48 5.19 7.50
CA GLY A 531 -34.88 5.01 8.83
C GLY A 531 -33.41 4.58 8.74
N ASN A 532 -32.66 4.64 9.85
CA ASN A 532 -31.27 4.17 9.88
C ASN A 532 -31.16 2.65 9.69
N ALA A 533 -30.15 2.20 8.94
CA ALA A 533 -29.86 0.77 8.77
C ALA A 533 -29.04 0.25 9.96
N THR A 534 -29.67 -0.54 10.83
CA THR A 534 -29.05 -1.16 12.00
C THR A 534 -28.53 -2.56 11.70
N GLY A 535 -27.63 -3.09 12.53
CA GLY A 535 -27.02 -4.42 12.36
C GLY A 535 -25.82 -4.46 11.41
N LEU A 536 -25.29 -3.29 11.00
CA LEU A 536 -24.09 -3.16 10.16
C LEU A 536 -22.84 -2.71 10.94
N ALA A 537 -22.91 -2.69 12.28
CA ALA A 537 -21.79 -2.30 13.14
C ALA A 537 -20.54 -3.14 12.83
N GLY A 538 -19.38 -2.48 12.69
CA GLY A 538 -18.12 -3.14 12.38
C GLY A 538 -17.93 -3.50 10.89
N LYS A 539 -18.96 -3.37 10.04
CA LYS A 539 -18.76 -3.36 8.58
C LYS A 539 -17.94 -2.14 8.18
N LYS A 540 -17.34 -2.19 6.99
CA LYS A 540 -16.47 -1.14 6.47
C LYS A 540 -17.10 -0.48 5.24
N MET A 541 -17.05 0.85 5.18
CA MET A 541 -17.27 1.60 3.95
C MET A 541 -15.90 1.86 3.31
N LEU A 542 -15.80 1.55 2.03
CA LEU A 542 -14.59 1.73 1.22
C LEU A 542 -14.78 2.95 0.33
N LEU A 543 -13.79 3.85 0.29
CA LEU A 543 -13.78 5.08 -0.51
C LEU A 543 -12.65 4.99 -1.53
N THR A 544 -12.98 5.13 -2.82
CA THR A 544 -12.07 5.00 -3.97
C THR A 544 -12.24 6.19 -4.90
N GLY A 545 -11.28 7.12 -4.91
CA GLY A 545 -11.26 8.29 -5.79
C GLY A 545 -10.80 7.97 -7.21
N TYR A 546 -11.52 8.43 -8.22
CA TYR A 546 -11.21 8.14 -9.61
C TYR A 546 -9.93 8.86 -10.09
N ASN A 547 -9.73 10.15 -9.77
CA ASN A 547 -8.62 10.97 -10.30
C ASN A 547 -7.57 11.37 -9.25
N SER A 548 -7.98 11.48 -7.99
CA SER A 548 -7.11 11.80 -6.84
C SER A 548 -6.28 10.60 -6.37
N HIS A 549 -6.63 9.39 -6.85
CA HIS A 549 -6.09 8.10 -6.41
C HIS A 549 -6.28 7.80 -4.91
N GLN A 550 -6.97 8.66 -4.16
CA GLN A 550 -7.17 8.48 -2.73
C GLN A 550 -8.01 7.22 -2.45
N ARG A 551 -7.52 6.39 -1.52
CA ARG A 551 -8.21 5.19 -1.01
C ARG A 551 -8.32 5.30 0.51
N GLN A 552 -9.53 5.27 1.05
CA GLN A 552 -9.76 5.27 2.50
C GLN A 552 -10.76 4.19 2.90
N VAL A 553 -10.74 3.80 4.17
CA VAL A 553 -11.70 2.85 4.76
C VAL A 553 -12.20 3.39 6.09
N ALA A 554 -13.52 3.42 6.27
CA ALA A 554 -14.18 3.86 7.48
C ALA A 554 -15.01 2.72 8.09
N VAL A 555 -15.03 2.59 9.41
CA VAL A 555 -15.89 1.63 10.10
C VAL A 555 -17.30 2.20 10.23
N VAL A 556 -18.30 1.36 9.99
CA VAL A 556 -19.73 1.65 10.18
C VAL A 556 -20.09 1.43 11.64
N ASP A 557 -20.73 2.41 12.26
CA ASP A 557 -21.17 2.33 13.67
C ASP A 557 -22.50 1.57 13.84
N ALA A 558 -22.96 1.45 15.10
CA ALA A 558 -24.22 0.78 15.43
C ALA A 558 -25.48 1.48 14.87
N THR A 559 -25.37 2.77 14.49
CA THR A 559 -26.44 3.58 13.90
C THR A 559 -26.41 3.58 12.37
N GLY A 560 -25.40 2.93 11.75
CA GLY A 560 -25.17 2.92 10.32
C GLY A 560 -24.40 4.14 9.80
N ALA A 561 -23.82 4.96 10.68
CA ALA A 561 -23.03 6.12 10.29
C ALA A 561 -21.57 5.73 10.01
N PHE A 562 -20.89 6.50 9.16
CA PHE A 562 -19.46 6.38 8.85
C PHE A 562 -18.87 7.75 8.50
N HIS A 563 -17.55 7.91 8.58
CA HIS A 563 -16.87 9.20 8.42
C HIS A 563 -15.49 9.05 7.76
N PHE A 564 -15.14 9.98 6.87
CA PHE A 564 -13.82 10.08 6.25
C PHE A 564 -13.24 11.48 6.40
N ASP A 565 -11.98 11.57 6.84
CA ASP A 565 -11.25 12.82 7.04
C ASP A 565 -10.25 13.11 5.92
N GLY A 566 -10.07 14.39 5.61
CA GLY A 566 -9.09 14.84 4.64
C GLY A 566 -9.34 14.26 3.25
N VAL A 567 -10.60 14.25 2.83
CA VAL A 567 -11.02 13.86 1.48
C VAL A 567 -10.55 14.93 0.48
N LEU A 568 -10.08 14.51 -0.69
CA LEU A 568 -9.62 15.40 -1.76
C LEU A 568 -10.73 15.71 -2.78
N PRO A 569 -10.64 16.81 -3.54
CA PRO A 569 -11.55 17.04 -4.67
C PRO A 569 -11.42 15.91 -5.71
N ASP A 570 -12.52 15.22 -5.98
CA ASP A 570 -12.61 14.09 -6.92
C ASP A 570 -14.06 13.63 -7.12
N THR A 571 -14.27 12.71 -8.06
CA THR A 571 -15.40 11.76 -7.99
C THR A 571 -14.94 10.49 -7.26
N TYR A 572 -15.74 9.99 -6.33
CA TYR A 572 -15.46 8.78 -5.55
C TYR A 572 -16.52 7.71 -5.78
N GLN A 573 -16.06 6.46 -5.81
CA GLN A 573 -16.89 5.29 -5.54
C GLN A 573 -16.90 5.01 -4.03
N LEU A 574 -18.09 4.86 -3.45
CA LEU A 574 -18.32 4.34 -2.11
C LEU A 574 -18.90 2.92 -2.21
N THR A 575 -18.24 1.95 -1.58
CA THR A 575 -18.65 0.53 -1.62
C THR A 575 -18.70 -0.05 -0.20
N LEU A 576 -19.82 -0.67 0.16
CA LEU A 576 -19.92 -1.38 1.45
C LEU A 576 -19.19 -2.73 1.37
N ASN A 577 -18.41 -3.05 2.40
CA ASN A 577 -17.81 -4.36 2.57
C ASN A 577 -18.84 -5.42 3.03
N ASP A 578 -19.74 -5.80 2.11
CA ASP A 578 -20.59 -6.97 2.23
C ASP A 578 -20.02 -8.10 1.34
N LEU A 579 -19.21 -8.98 1.93
CA LEU A 579 -18.63 -10.14 1.24
C LEU A 579 -19.70 -11.19 0.83
N VAL A 580 -20.88 -11.18 1.45
CA VAL A 580 -21.99 -12.09 1.09
C VAL A 580 -22.67 -11.58 -0.18
N HIS A 581 -22.86 -10.26 -0.29
CA HIS A 581 -23.48 -9.57 -1.43
C HIS A 581 -22.54 -8.52 -2.06
N PRO A 582 -21.38 -8.94 -2.62
CA PRO A 582 -20.34 -8.01 -3.06
C PRO A 582 -20.84 -7.05 -4.14
N GLY A 583 -20.52 -5.76 -3.97
CA GLY A 583 -20.86 -4.71 -4.94
C GLY A 583 -22.34 -4.30 -5.01
N VAL A 584 -23.24 -4.86 -4.19
CA VAL A 584 -24.67 -4.45 -4.24
C VAL A 584 -24.87 -3.02 -3.75
N VAL A 585 -24.20 -2.62 -2.66
CA VAL A 585 -24.05 -1.21 -2.30
C VAL A 585 -22.74 -0.70 -2.89
N SER A 586 -22.86 -0.11 -4.07
CA SER A 586 -21.80 0.65 -4.73
C SER A 586 -22.44 1.91 -5.30
N VAL A 587 -22.14 3.06 -4.69
CA VAL A 587 -22.74 4.37 -5.03
C VAL A 587 -21.67 5.44 -5.20
N SER A 588 -21.99 6.53 -5.87
CA SER A 588 -21.01 7.55 -6.25
C SER A 588 -21.21 8.85 -5.48
N THR A 589 -20.12 9.56 -5.22
CA THR A 589 -20.15 10.89 -4.60
C THR A 589 -19.09 11.79 -5.21
N ALA A 590 -19.45 13.03 -5.54
CA ALA A 590 -18.52 14.05 -6.02
C ALA A 590 -18.12 14.97 -4.85
N VAL A 591 -16.86 15.36 -4.81
CA VAL A 591 -16.30 16.33 -3.88
C VAL A 591 -15.70 17.46 -4.71
N PHE A 592 -16.31 18.64 -4.64
CA PHE A 592 -15.86 19.82 -5.40
C PHE A 592 -14.69 20.55 -4.73
N ASP A 593 -13.90 21.30 -5.50
CA ASP A 593 -12.64 21.94 -5.08
C ASP A 593 -12.75 22.81 -3.82
N ASN A 594 -13.91 23.45 -3.63
CA ASN A 594 -14.19 24.36 -2.51
C ASN A 594 -15.06 23.75 -1.41
N SER A 595 -15.36 22.45 -1.45
CA SER A 595 -16.12 21.76 -0.41
C SER A 595 -15.29 21.56 0.87
N THR A 596 -15.92 21.75 2.02
CA THR A 596 -15.37 21.39 3.34
C THR A 596 -16.17 20.29 4.02
N THR A 597 -17.48 20.21 3.76
CA THR A 597 -18.40 19.26 4.40
C THR A 597 -19.29 18.60 3.35
N ILE A 598 -19.15 17.28 3.21
CA ILE A 598 -19.94 16.45 2.30
C ILE A 598 -20.77 15.48 3.12
N ASN A 599 -22.06 15.35 2.79
CA ASN A 599 -22.99 14.43 3.43
C ASN A 599 -23.53 13.45 2.39
N VAL A 600 -23.50 12.15 2.70
CA VAL A 600 -24.01 11.10 1.82
C VAL A 600 -25.00 10.21 2.58
N ALA A 601 -26.23 10.13 2.08
CA ALA A 601 -27.21 9.14 2.55
C ALA A 601 -27.25 7.98 1.55
N ILE A 602 -27.02 6.74 2.03
CA ILE A 602 -26.93 5.54 1.19
C ILE A 602 -28.03 4.55 1.60
N VAL A 603 -28.83 4.07 0.65
CA VAL A 603 -29.86 3.05 0.90
C VAL A 603 -29.24 1.66 0.88
N TYR A 604 -29.24 0.97 2.03
CA TYR A 604 -28.96 -0.46 2.13
C TYR A 604 -30.26 -1.25 1.85
N PRO A 605 -30.33 -2.07 0.79
CA PRO A 605 -31.57 -2.71 0.37
C PRO A 605 -31.94 -3.99 1.14
N TYR A 606 -31.03 -4.49 2.00
CA TYR A 606 -31.25 -5.68 2.82
C TYR A 606 -31.46 -5.32 4.30
N GLY A 607 -31.90 -6.27 5.11
CA GLY A 607 -32.03 -6.11 6.56
C GLY A 607 -32.31 -7.44 7.24
N PRO A 608 -32.27 -7.50 8.59
CA PRO A 608 -32.49 -8.74 9.33
C PRO A 608 -33.84 -9.38 8.98
N GLY A 609 -33.81 -10.56 8.36
CA GLY A 609 -35.02 -11.29 7.93
C GLY A 609 -35.73 -10.78 6.67
N LEU A 610 -35.16 -9.80 5.94
CA LEU A 610 -35.76 -9.27 4.72
C LEU A 610 -35.20 -9.98 3.47
N ALA A 611 -36.09 -10.68 2.75
CA ALA A 611 -35.84 -11.05 1.36
C ALA A 611 -35.73 -9.80 0.47
N GLN A 612 -35.06 -9.95 -0.68
CA GLN A 612 -34.92 -8.91 -1.72
C GLN A 612 -36.29 -8.26 -2.05
N ARG A 613 -36.32 -6.96 -2.38
CA ARG A 613 -37.52 -6.30 -2.91
C ARG A 613 -38.09 -7.15 -4.06
N ALA A 614 -39.31 -7.66 -3.89
CA ALA A 614 -39.94 -8.60 -4.82
C ALA A 614 -40.33 -8.00 -6.20
N VAL A 615 -40.00 -6.73 -6.44
CA VAL A 615 -40.29 -6.01 -7.69
C VAL A 615 -39.03 -5.28 -8.16
N PRO A 616 -38.56 -5.52 -9.41
CA PRO A 616 -37.38 -4.85 -9.97
C PRO A 616 -37.72 -3.44 -10.47
N GLN A 617 -38.12 -2.55 -9.55
CA GLN A 617 -38.22 -1.12 -9.83
C GLN A 617 -36.96 -0.38 -9.39
N GLY A 618 -36.56 0.60 -10.22
CA GLY A 618 -35.44 1.47 -9.91
C GLY A 618 -35.71 2.39 -8.71
N TYR A 619 -34.66 2.74 -7.99
CA TYR A 619 -34.72 3.62 -6.82
C TYR A 619 -33.46 4.50 -6.73
N VAL A 620 -33.58 5.62 -6.00
CA VAL A 620 -32.41 6.44 -5.63
C VAL A 620 -31.67 5.73 -4.50
N ALA A 621 -30.48 5.20 -4.82
CA ALA A 621 -29.64 4.45 -3.89
C ALA A 621 -28.71 5.35 -3.07
N ALA A 622 -28.38 6.54 -3.55
CA ALA A 622 -27.69 7.55 -2.76
C ALA A 622 -28.10 8.97 -3.12
N THR A 623 -28.04 9.85 -2.12
CA THR A 623 -28.12 11.31 -2.29
C THR A 623 -26.91 11.96 -1.63
N VAL A 624 -26.37 13.00 -2.28
CA VAL A 624 -25.19 13.74 -1.83
C VAL A 624 -25.55 15.22 -1.67
N THR A 625 -25.16 15.83 -0.55
CA THR A 625 -25.16 17.28 -0.38
C THR A 625 -23.79 17.76 0.10
N GLN A 626 -23.37 18.95 -0.32
CA GLN A 626 -22.12 19.56 0.12
C GLN A 626 -22.22 21.09 0.13
N ASP A 627 -21.30 21.73 0.83
CA ASP A 627 -21.18 23.19 0.94
C ASP A 627 -20.46 23.84 -0.26
N GLY A 628 -19.59 23.09 -0.94
CA GLY A 628 -18.95 23.52 -2.18
C GLY A 628 -19.90 23.55 -3.38
N ALA A 629 -19.51 24.31 -4.39
CA ALA A 629 -20.28 24.51 -5.61
C ALA A 629 -19.78 23.60 -6.73
N GLY A 630 -20.69 22.90 -7.39
CA GLY A 630 -20.38 22.09 -8.56
C GLY A 630 -20.05 22.94 -9.79
N PRO A 631 -19.62 22.31 -10.90
CA PRO A 631 -19.45 22.99 -12.16
C PRO A 631 -20.77 23.64 -12.62
N PRO A 632 -20.74 24.73 -13.39
CA PRO A 632 -21.94 25.30 -13.99
C PRO A 632 -22.65 24.26 -14.85
N ALA A 633 -23.99 24.20 -14.82
CA ALA A 633 -24.74 23.25 -15.65
C ALA A 633 -24.49 23.47 -17.15
N ARG A 634 -24.41 22.38 -17.92
CA ARG A 634 -24.24 22.45 -19.38
C ARG A 634 -25.42 23.15 -20.06
N ALA A 635 -25.12 23.89 -21.13
CA ALA A 635 -26.13 24.57 -21.95
C ALA A 635 -26.82 23.65 -22.97
N GLU A 636 -26.29 22.44 -23.17
CA GLU A 636 -26.79 21.48 -24.16
C GLU A 636 -27.82 20.53 -23.53
N THR A 637 -29.04 20.53 -24.07
CA THR A 637 -29.98 19.42 -23.85
C THR A 637 -29.60 18.26 -24.75
N ALA A 638 -29.76 17.03 -24.24
CA ALA A 638 -29.39 15.82 -24.98
C ALA A 638 -30.11 15.76 -26.34
N VAL A 639 -29.34 15.80 -27.43
CA VAL A 639 -29.83 15.34 -28.72
C VAL A 639 -29.98 13.82 -28.60
N PRO A 640 -31.19 13.24 -28.71
CA PRO A 640 -31.35 11.80 -28.66
C PRO A 640 -30.69 11.22 -29.92
N ARG A 641 -29.44 10.78 -29.79
CA ARG A 641 -28.79 10.02 -30.84
C ARG A 641 -29.60 8.73 -30.97
N ALA A 642 -30.22 8.55 -32.13
CA ALA A 642 -31.16 7.44 -32.35
C ALA A 642 -30.54 6.14 -31.85
N MET A 643 -31.31 5.37 -31.08
CA MET A 643 -30.94 3.98 -30.83
C MET A 643 -30.61 3.36 -32.19
N PRO A 644 -29.46 2.69 -32.35
CA PRO A 644 -29.35 1.71 -33.42
C PRO A 644 -30.51 0.75 -33.19
N ASP A 645 -31.47 0.74 -34.11
CA ASP A 645 -32.60 -0.19 -34.11
C ASP A 645 -32.08 -1.58 -34.46
N VAL A 646 -31.31 -2.13 -33.53
CA VAL A 646 -31.14 -3.56 -33.38
C VAL A 646 -32.28 -3.96 -32.47
N THR A 647 -33.44 -4.17 -33.08
CA THR A 647 -34.56 -4.88 -32.47
C THR A 647 -33.95 -6.11 -31.79
N PRO A 648 -34.09 -6.29 -30.46
CA PRO A 648 -33.63 -7.50 -29.81
C PRO A 648 -34.27 -8.67 -30.55
N GLN A 649 -33.44 -9.55 -31.10
CA GLN A 649 -33.93 -10.87 -31.46
C GLN A 649 -34.19 -11.55 -30.12
N ASP A 650 -35.45 -11.48 -29.66
CA ASP A 650 -35.91 -12.02 -28.39
C ASP A 650 -35.57 -13.52 -28.31
N ASP A 651 -34.40 -13.83 -27.75
CA ASP A 651 -34.00 -15.20 -27.44
C ASP A 651 -34.87 -15.70 -26.29
N GLU A 652 -35.24 -16.97 -26.33
CA GLU A 652 -36.08 -17.61 -25.31
C GLU A 652 -35.45 -17.46 -23.91
N GLY A 653 -36.07 -16.60 -23.08
CA GLY A 653 -35.65 -16.35 -21.71
C GLY A 653 -34.64 -15.21 -21.48
N SER A 654 -34.37 -14.33 -22.45
CA SER A 654 -33.57 -13.12 -22.18
C SER A 654 -34.32 -12.12 -21.27
N LYS A 655 -33.59 -11.38 -20.41
CA LYS A 655 -34.14 -10.31 -19.55
C LYS A 655 -33.10 -9.22 -19.29
N GLU A 656 -33.51 -7.97 -19.47
CA GLU A 656 -32.70 -6.77 -19.20
C GLU A 656 -32.99 -6.12 -17.83
N PHE A 657 -31.97 -5.51 -17.24
CA PHE A 657 -31.99 -4.67 -16.05
C PHE A 657 -31.21 -3.39 -16.35
N THR A 658 -31.90 -2.25 -16.47
CA THR A 658 -31.32 -0.99 -16.97
C THR A 658 -31.47 0.14 -15.96
N ALA A 659 -30.34 0.71 -15.52
CA ALA A 659 -30.29 1.92 -14.71
C ALA A 659 -29.86 3.11 -15.56
N THR A 660 -30.68 4.16 -15.57
CA THR A 660 -30.42 5.43 -16.25
C THR A 660 -30.18 6.51 -15.21
N ALA A 661 -29.07 7.23 -15.33
CA ALA A 661 -28.78 8.36 -14.47
C ALA A 661 -29.79 9.51 -14.70
N ALA A 662 -30.14 10.23 -13.63
CA ALA A 662 -31.25 11.19 -13.65
C ALA A 662 -30.86 12.52 -12.98
N ALA A 663 -31.15 12.68 -11.69
CA ALA A 663 -30.81 13.90 -10.96
C ALA A 663 -29.30 13.97 -10.66
N GLN A 664 -28.77 15.20 -10.64
CA GLN A 664 -27.39 15.51 -10.28
C GLN A 664 -26.99 14.88 -8.94
N ASN A 665 -25.84 14.22 -8.93
CA ASN A 665 -25.22 13.60 -7.77
C ASN A 665 -26.16 12.63 -7.01
N GLN A 666 -27.09 11.98 -7.73
CA GLN A 666 -27.95 10.93 -7.19
C GLN A 666 -27.72 9.61 -7.95
N THR A 667 -27.26 8.58 -7.23
CA THR A 667 -27.11 7.25 -7.82
C THR A 667 -28.47 6.60 -7.97
N VAL A 668 -28.87 6.31 -9.21
CA VAL A 668 -30.04 5.49 -9.53
C VAL A 668 -29.61 4.03 -9.59
N SER A 669 -30.36 3.12 -8.98
CA SER A 669 -30.08 1.67 -8.98
C SER A 669 -31.31 0.84 -9.32
N VAL A 670 -31.10 -0.28 -10.01
CA VAL A 670 -32.10 -1.30 -10.37
C VAL A 670 -31.61 -2.68 -9.92
N PRO A 671 -32.33 -3.39 -9.03
CA PRO A 671 -31.90 -4.69 -8.54
C PRO A 671 -32.04 -5.77 -9.62
N VAL A 672 -31.02 -6.61 -9.74
CA VAL A 672 -31.04 -7.80 -10.61
C VAL A 672 -31.78 -8.92 -9.90
N SER A 673 -32.70 -9.58 -10.62
CA SER A 673 -33.46 -10.73 -10.12
C SER A 673 -33.89 -11.60 -11.29
N TYR A 674 -33.22 -12.74 -11.45
CA TYR A 674 -33.37 -13.66 -12.59
C TYR A 674 -33.33 -15.12 -12.10
N THR A 675 -34.16 -16.00 -12.68
CA THR A 675 -34.22 -17.42 -12.31
C THR A 675 -33.86 -18.27 -13.50
N VAL A 676 -32.77 -19.02 -13.38
CA VAL A 676 -32.29 -19.97 -14.37
C VAL A 676 -33.03 -21.31 -14.15
N PRO A 677 -33.70 -21.86 -15.18
CA PRO A 677 -34.40 -23.14 -15.06
C PRO A 677 -33.49 -24.33 -14.73
N LYS A 678 -34.09 -25.37 -14.14
CA LYS A 678 -33.45 -26.68 -13.93
C LYS A 678 -33.03 -27.27 -15.28
N GLY A 679 -31.79 -27.77 -15.37
CA GLY A 679 -31.22 -28.39 -16.57
C GLY A 679 -30.58 -27.44 -17.58
N THR A 680 -30.66 -26.11 -17.37
CA THR A 680 -29.94 -25.14 -18.22
C THR A 680 -28.43 -25.35 -18.10
N LYS A 681 -27.73 -25.45 -19.24
CA LYS A 681 -26.27 -25.65 -19.23
C LYS A 681 -25.48 -24.36 -19.04
N ASN A 682 -25.86 -23.29 -19.75
CA ASN A 682 -25.13 -22.03 -19.73
C ASN A 682 -26.05 -20.84 -19.48
N VAL A 683 -25.51 -19.79 -18.87
CA VAL A 683 -26.12 -18.45 -18.83
C VAL A 683 -25.28 -17.51 -19.68
N GLY A 684 -25.92 -16.85 -20.64
CA GLY A 684 -25.34 -15.73 -21.36
C GLY A 684 -25.49 -14.45 -20.53
N VAL A 685 -24.43 -13.65 -20.46
CA VAL A 685 -24.42 -12.35 -19.80
C VAL A 685 -23.96 -11.30 -20.80
N LYS A 686 -24.64 -10.15 -20.85
CA LYS A 686 -24.20 -8.98 -21.61
C LYS A 686 -24.41 -7.71 -20.81
N ILE A 687 -23.31 -7.06 -20.45
CA ILE A 687 -23.30 -5.75 -19.83
C ILE A 687 -23.02 -4.70 -20.91
N THR A 688 -23.82 -3.64 -20.93
CA THR A 688 -23.60 -2.47 -21.80
C THR A 688 -23.61 -1.21 -20.94
N VAL A 689 -22.60 -0.35 -21.09
CA VAL A 689 -22.65 1.01 -20.52
C VAL A 689 -22.56 2.01 -21.67
N ARG A 690 -23.50 2.96 -21.72
CA ARG A 690 -23.54 4.04 -22.71
C ARG A 690 -23.55 5.39 -22.00
N THR A 691 -22.89 6.39 -22.56
CA THR A 691 -22.96 7.76 -22.05
C THR A 691 -23.24 8.75 -23.18
N ALA A 692 -24.14 9.70 -22.92
CA ALA A 692 -24.39 10.81 -23.83
C ALA A 692 -23.33 11.92 -23.70
N GLU A 693 -22.41 11.83 -22.74
CA GLU A 693 -21.27 12.74 -22.58
C GLU A 693 -20.23 12.61 -23.72
N TYR A 694 -20.17 11.45 -24.38
CA TYR A 694 -19.20 11.18 -25.43
C TYR A 694 -19.55 11.89 -26.76
N PRO A 695 -18.58 12.54 -27.45
CA PRO A 695 -17.13 12.55 -27.18
C PRO A 695 -16.62 13.76 -26.40
N VAL A 696 -17.49 14.69 -26.00
CA VAL A 696 -17.10 16.04 -25.59
C VAL A 696 -16.68 16.10 -24.11
N TYR A 697 -17.46 15.47 -23.24
CA TYR A 697 -17.33 15.59 -21.78
C TYR A 697 -16.75 14.34 -21.12
N THR A 698 -16.14 13.45 -21.90
CA THR A 698 -15.59 12.18 -21.42
C THR A 698 -14.08 12.18 -21.30
N THR A 699 -13.36 13.30 -21.36
CA THR A 699 -11.88 13.30 -21.20
C THR A 699 -11.47 13.59 -19.76
N ALA A 700 -10.23 13.29 -19.39
CA ALA A 700 -9.70 13.54 -18.03
C ALA A 700 -9.73 15.02 -17.60
N GLN A 701 -9.88 15.96 -18.54
CA GLN A 701 -10.04 17.40 -18.26
C GLN A 701 -11.51 17.82 -18.03
N SER A 702 -12.47 16.89 -18.20
CA SER A 702 -13.88 17.19 -17.98
C SER A 702 -14.20 17.26 -16.49
N GLN A 703 -14.83 18.37 -16.10
CA GLN A 703 -15.39 18.59 -14.75
C GLN A 703 -16.71 17.83 -14.52
N TYR A 704 -17.32 17.30 -15.58
CA TYR A 704 -18.38 16.30 -15.52
C TYR A 704 -17.71 14.93 -15.63
N ASN A 705 -18.19 13.96 -14.87
CA ASN A 705 -17.56 12.64 -14.79
C ASN A 705 -18.60 11.63 -14.29
N ASP A 706 -19.66 11.45 -15.08
CA ASP A 706 -20.69 10.46 -14.80
C ASP A 706 -20.10 9.10 -14.39
N THR A 707 -20.84 8.36 -13.57
CA THR A 707 -20.38 7.06 -13.06
C THR A 707 -21.43 5.98 -13.26
N TRP A 708 -20.95 4.76 -13.34
CA TRP A 708 -21.73 3.55 -13.55
C TRP A 708 -21.20 2.43 -12.66
N SER A 709 -22.09 1.52 -12.26
CA SER A 709 -21.68 0.26 -11.62
C SER A 709 -22.65 -0.87 -11.92
N TYR A 710 -22.17 -2.10 -11.84
CA TYR A 710 -23.00 -3.29 -11.85
C TYR A 710 -22.41 -4.35 -10.92
N SER A 711 -23.28 -5.23 -10.43
CA SER A 711 -22.92 -6.48 -9.76
C SER A 711 -23.98 -7.53 -10.12
N VAL A 712 -23.56 -8.73 -10.52
CA VAL A 712 -24.42 -9.91 -10.68
C VAL A 712 -23.91 -11.01 -9.77
N THR A 713 -24.77 -11.49 -8.87
CA THR A 713 -24.43 -12.47 -7.82
C THR A 713 -25.16 -13.79 -8.03
N GLY A 714 -24.57 -14.89 -7.53
CA GLY A 714 -25.12 -16.25 -7.65
C GLY A 714 -24.67 -17.02 -8.90
N LEU A 715 -23.92 -16.40 -9.82
CA LEU A 715 -23.26 -17.11 -10.92
C LEU A 715 -21.94 -17.75 -10.43
N PRO A 716 -21.70 -19.04 -10.73
CA PRO A 716 -20.56 -19.77 -10.21
C PRO A 716 -19.26 -19.40 -10.93
N GLY A 717 -18.16 -19.28 -10.18
CA GLY A 717 -16.79 -19.20 -10.72
C GLY A 717 -16.47 -17.95 -11.56
N VAL A 718 -17.37 -16.97 -11.63
CA VAL A 718 -17.17 -15.69 -12.35
C VAL A 718 -17.38 -14.49 -11.41
N ASN A 719 -16.58 -13.44 -11.59
CA ASN A 719 -16.81 -12.15 -10.95
C ASN A 719 -17.43 -11.18 -11.95
N LEU A 720 -18.71 -10.85 -11.75
CA LEU A 720 -19.51 -9.98 -12.60
C LEU A 720 -19.91 -8.70 -11.86
N ALA A 721 -18.92 -8.06 -11.22
CA ALA A 721 -19.06 -6.73 -10.65
C ALA A 721 -17.96 -5.79 -11.17
N ALA A 722 -18.35 -4.56 -11.51
CA ALA A 722 -17.41 -3.46 -11.80
C ALA A 722 -18.09 -2.11 -11.58
N ALA A 723 -17.28 -1.08 -11.39
CA ALA A 723 -17.68 0.32 -11.40
C ALA A 723 -16.66 1.15 -12.18
N GLY A 724 -17.08 2.31 -12.66
CA GLY A 724 -16.22 3.21 -13.41
C GLY A 724 -16.80 4.60 -13.56
N ALA A 725 -15.94 5.52 -13.98
CA ALA A 725 -16.30 6.89 -14.35
C ALA A 725 -16.03 7.13 -15.84
N VAL A 726 -16.90 7.88 -16.51
CA VAL A 726 -16.89 8.02 -17.98
C VAL A 726 -15.63 8.71 -18.51
N ASN A 727 -14.96 9.55 -17.70
CA ASN A 727 -13.67 10.15 -18.08
C ASN A 727 -12.54 9.12 -18.23
N GLN A 728 -12.75 7.90 -17.74
CA GLN A 728 -11.79 6.80 -17.76
C GLN A 728 -12.26 5.63 -18.61
N SER A 729 -13.57 5.33 -18.66
CA SER A 729 -14.12 4.22 -19.45
C SER A 729 -14.67 4.61 -20.82
N HIS A 730 -15.00 5.89 -21.04
CA HIS A 730 -15.70 6.35 -22.25
C HIS A 730 -15.00 7.50 -22.98
N PHE A 731 -13.81 7.96 -22.56
CA PHE A 731 -12.99 8.96 -23.28
C PHE A 731 -12.61 8.57 -24.73
N THR A 732 -12.83 7.29 -25.00
CA THR A 732 -12.47 6.50 -26.16
C THR A 732 -13.68 6.25 -27.07
N GLN A 733 -14.79 5.82 -26.47
CA GLN A 733 -16.01 5.38 -27.13
C GLN A 733 -17.23 5.63 -26.24
N GLY A 734 -18.35 6.09 -26.81
CA GLY A 734 -19.59 6.37 -26.08
C GLY A 734 -20.40 5.13 -25.64
N THR A 735 -19.88 3.93 -25.89
CA THR A 735 -20.47 2.66 -25.45
C THR A 735 -19.38 1.63 -25.22
N ILE A 736 -19.43 0.94 -24.08
CA ILE A 736 -18.61 -0.24 -23.78
C ILE A 736 -19.53 -1.45 -23.62
N VAL A 737 -19.06 -2.63 -24.03
CA VAL A 737 -19.79 -3.89 -23.92
C VAL A 737 -18.88 -4.96 -23.32
N LYS A 738 -19.38 -5.70 -22.33
CA LYS A 738 -18.74 -6.91 -21.81
C LYS A 738 -19.75 -8.05 -21.94
N THR A 739 -19.31 -9.21 -22.41
CA THR A 739 -20.17 -10.40 -22.46
C THR A 739 -19.45 -11.62 -21.92
N ASP A 740 -20.20 -12.47 -21.22
CA ASP A 740 -19.71 -13.69 -20.60
C ASP A 740 -20.64 -14.87 -20.93
N CYS A 741 -20.10 -16.08 -20.83
CA CYS A 741 -20.82 -17.33 -20.96
C CYS A 741 -20.45 -18.22 -19.78
N VAL A 742 -21.41 -18.47 -18.88
CA VAL A 742 -21.16 -19.14 -17.60
C VAL A 742 -21.79 -20.53 -17.63
N ASP A 743 -20.98 -21.58 -17.45
CA ASP A 743 -21.49 -22.94 -17.23
C ASP A 743 -22.13 -23.01 -15.83
N VAL A 744 -23.43 -23.32 -15.82
CA VAL A 744 -24.26 -23.47 -14.61
C VAL A 744 -24.81 -24.90 -14.48
N SER A 745 -24.36 -25.83 -15.34
CA SER A 745 -24.91 -27.18 -15.46
C SER A 745 -24.83 -28.01 -14.17
N LYS A 746 -23.88 -27.72 -13.29
CA LYS A 746 -23.78 -28.34 -11.96
C LYS A 746 -24.85 -27.81 -11.01
N GLN A 747 -25.07 -26.49 -11.01
CA GLN A 747 -25.98 -25.77 -10.11
C GLN A 747 -27.45 -26.00 -10.50
N THR A 748 -27.74 -26.04 -11.80
CA THR A 748 -29.09 -26.28 -12.34
C THR A 748 -29.44 -27.76 -12.45
N LYS A 749 -28.53 -28.68 -12.12
CA LYS A 749 -28.73 -30.14 -12.27
C LYS A 749 -29.98 -30.62 -11.52
N ASP A 750 -30.10 -30.22 -10.26
CA ASP A 750 -31.06 -30.79 -9.33
C ASP A 750 -32.22 -29.81 -9.00
N GLY A 751 -32.05 -28.50 -9.24
CA GLY A 751 -33.06 -27.45 -9.04
C GLY A 751 -32.87 -26.24 -9.98
N ALA A 752 -33.67 -25.19 -9.78
CA ALA A 752 -33.46 -23.89 -10.44
C ALA A 752 -32.40 -23.07 -9.68
N LEU A 753 -31.68 -22.18 -10.37
CA LEU A 753 -30.69 -21.28 -9.78
C LEU A 753 -31.23 -19.84 -9.81
N THR A 754 -31.20 -19.14 -8.67
CA THR A 754 -31.59 -17.72 -8.58
C THR A 754 -30.37 -16.82 -8.60
N LEU A 755 -30.40 -15.82 -9.46
CA LEU A 755 -29.36 -14.79 -9.61
C LEU A 755 -29.86 -13.46 -9.05
N GLY A 756 -28.98 -12.75 -8.35
CA GLY A 756 -29.22 -11.46 -7.73
C GLY A 756 -28.25 -10.39 -8.23
N GLY A 757 -28.24 -9.23 -7.56
CA GLY A 757 -27.30 -8.15 -7.84
C GLY A 757 -27.97 -6.78 -7.98
N ASN A 758 -27.27 -5.83 -8.59
CA ASN A 758 -27.70 -4.45 -8.76
C ASN A 758 -27.01 -3.80 -9.96
N VAL A 759 -27.70 -2.88 -10.65
CA VAL A 759 -27.17 -2.10 -11.77
C VAL A 759 -27.39 -0.62 -11.46
N SER A 760 -26.41 0.25 -11.67
CA SER A 760 -26.47 1.65 -11.24
C SER A 760 -25.83 2.63 -12.23
N ALA A 761 -26.31 3.88 -12.19
CA ALA A 761 -25.74 5.02 -12.90
C ALA A 761 -25.97 6.32 -12.10
N THR A 762 -25.05 7.29 -12.21
CA THR A 762 -25.09 8.59 -11.50
C THR A 762 -24.63 9.71 -12.44
N ASN A 763 -25.42 10.79 -12.54
CA ASN A 763 -25.01 12.01 -13.23
C ASN A 763 -24.12 12.84 -12.29
N ILE A 764 -22.95 13.29 -12.74
CA ILE A 764 -22.00 14.04 -11.91
C ILE A 764 -21.83 15.47 -12.41
N GLY A 765 -22.02 16.43 -11.50
CA GLY A 765 -21.83 17.86 -11.79
C GLY A 765 -23.07 18.56 -12.37
N ASP A 766 -23.93 17.89 -13.14
CA ASP A 766 -25.27 18.38 -13.51
C ASP A 766 -26.31 17.25 -13.69
N SER A 767 -27.42 17.49 -14.37
CA SER A 767 -28.48 16.49 -14.67
C SER A 767 -28.69 16.28 -16.19
N PHE A 768 -27.73 16.67 -17.02
CA PHE A 768 -27.78 16.57 -18.48
C PHE A 768 -26.94 15.39 -18.98
N LEU A 769 -27.14 15.00 -20.25
CA LEU A 769 -26.37 13.95 -20.96
C LEU A 769 -26.23 12.60 -20.19
N PRO A 770 -27.33 11.90 -19.90
CA PRO A 770 -27.33 10.77 -18.97
C PRO A 770 -26.46 9.59 -19.41
N THR A 771 -25.79 9.00 -18.42
CA THR A 771 -25.18 7.67 -18.51
C THR A 771 -26.20 6.55 -18.19
N VAL A 772 -26.13 5.46 -18.96
CA VAL A 772 -27.05 4.31 -18.91
C VAL A 772 -26.24 3.03 -18.77
N THR A 773 -26.57 2.22 -17.77
CA THR A 773 -25.97 0.91 -17.50
C THR A 773 -27.04 -0.17 -17.64
N THR A 774 -26.79 -1.18 -18.48
CA THR A 774 -27.70 -2.31 -18.72
C THR A 774 -26.98 -3.63 -18.47
N VAL A 775 -27.64 -4.55 -17.77
CA VAL A 775 -27.29 -5.98 -17.69
C VAL A 775 -28.39 -6.80 -18.34
N GLU A 776 -28.03 -7.61 -19.32
CA GLU A 776 -28.87 -8.59 -20.00
C GLU A 776 -28.43 -10.01 -19.57
N LEU A 777 -29.39 -10.85 -19.21
CA LEU A 777 -29.18 -12.26 -18.82
C LEU A 777 -30.05 -13.18 -19.70
N SER A 778 -29.45 -14.22 -20.28
CA SER A 778 -30.13 -15.16 -21.19
C SER A 778 -29.73 -16.63 -20.96
N LEU A 779 -30.47 -17.57 -21.56
CA LEU A 779 -30.26 -19.01 -21.41
C LEU A 779 -29.34 -19.62 -22.49
N VAL A 780 -28.73 -18.80 -23.35
CA VAL A 780 -27.89 -19.23 -24.47
C VAL A 780 -26.65 -18.35 -24.65
N CYS A 781 -25.53 -18.95 -25.06
CA CYS A 781 -24.30 -18.22 -25.40
C CYS A 781 -24.14 -18.09 -26.91
N LYS A 782 -23.80 -16.90 -27.39
CA LYS A 782 -23.62 -16.58 -28.82
C LYS A 782 -22.14 -16.38 -29.17
N GLY A 783 -21.69 -16.97 -30.28
CA GLY A 783 -20.47 -16.58 -31.02
C GLY A 783 -19.12 -17.03 -30.44
N LEU A 784 -18.05 -16.72 -31.20
CA LEU A 784 -16.67 -16.75 -30.74
C LEU A 784 -16.37 -15.43 -30.00
N LYS A 785 -15.78 -15.46 -28.82
CA LYS A 785 -15.54 -14.26 -28.00
C LYS A 785 -14.18 -14.29 -27.34
N VAL A 786 -13.56 -13.12 -27.20
CA VAL A 786 -12.36 -12.92 -26.38
C VAL A 786 -12.84 -12.65 -24.95
N THR A 787 -12.52 -13.53 -24.01
CA THR A 787 -12.90 -13.36 -22.59
C THR A 787 -11.81 -12.68 -21.78
N GLN A 788 -10.56 -12.74 -22.25
CA GLN A 788 -9.45 -11.93 -21.75
C GLN A 788 -8.43 -11.72 -22.87
N ALA A 789 -7.86 -10.52 -22.95
CA ALA A 789 -6.62 -10.27 -23.67
C ALA A 789 -5.73 -9.41 -22.79
N LYS A 790 -4.54 -9.89 -22.44
CA LYS A 790 -3.61 -9.15 -21.56
C LYS A 790 -2.17 -9.17 -22.05
N PHE A 791 -1.50 -8.03 -22.00
CA PHE A 791 -0.04 -8.02 -22.01
C PHE A 791 0.49 -8.43 -20.63
N LEU A 792 1.71 -8.97 -20.60
CA LEU A 792 2.39 -9.34 -19.36
C LEU A 792 3.74 -8.61 -19.26
N SER A 793 4.25 -8.54 -18.03
CA SER A 793 5.58 -8.02 -17.69
C SER A 793 6.14 -8.93 -16.59
N PRO A 794 7.44 -9.29 -16.58
CA PRO A 794 8.48 -8.90 -17.54
C PRO A 794 8.34 -9.56 -18.92
N ASN A 795 9.15 -9.09 -19.87
CA ASN A 795 9.27 -9.67 -21.20
C ASN A 795 10.06 -11.00 -21.20
N LYS A 796 10.18 -11.62 -22.39
CA LYS A 796 10.90 -12.89 -22.59
C LYS A 796 12.36 -12.89 -22.08
N ALA A 797 13.02 -11.74 -22.04
CA ALA A 797 14.39 -11.58 -21.56
C ALA A 797 14.47 -11.23 -20.05
N GLY A 798 13.35 -11.26 -19.32
CA GLY A 798 13.30 -10.93 -17.89
C GLY A 798 13.26 -9.43 -17.58
N HIS A 799 13.17 -8.57 -18.60
CA HIS A 799 13.08 -7.12 -18.41
C HIS A 799 11.64 -6.66 -18.21
N PRO A 800 11.34 -5.88 -17.16
CA PRO A 800 10.09 -5.16 -17.02
C PRO A 800 9.82 -4.24 -18.22
N VAL A 801 8.57 -4.22 -18.68
CA VAL A 801 8.08 -3.48 -19.85
C VAL A 801 6.69 -2.87 -19.60
N LEU A 802 6.27 -1.99 -20.51
CA LEU A 802 4.96 -1.33 -20.63
C LEU A 802 4.57 -0.36 -19.52
N GLN A 803 5.24 -0.38 -18.37
CA GLN A 803 5.13 0.65 -17.34
C GLN A 803 6.54 0.97 -16.84
N PRO A 804 6.82 2.23 -16.44
CA PRO A 804 7.90 2.53 -15.50
C PRO A 804 7.86 1.57 -14.29
N ILE A 805 8.96 1.48 -13.54
CA ILE A 805 9.04 0.91 -12.18
C ILE A 805 9.16 2.00 -11.12
N LYS A 806 9.38 3.26 -11.49
CA LYS A 806 9.25 4.42 -10.60
C LYS A 806 8.26 5.42 -11.19
N LEU A 807 7.49 6.12 -10.36
CA LEU A 807 6.34 6.90 -10.82
C LEU A 807 6.45 8.39 -10.62
N THR A 808 7.20 8.86 -9.62
CA THR A 808 7.13 10.27 -9.26
C THR A 808 7.56 11.13 -10.45
N GLY A 809 6.66 11.99 -10.93
CA GLY A 809 6.82 12.77 -12.15
C GLY A 809 6.39 12.09 -13.47
N ASN A 810 6.34 10.76 -13.59
CA ASN A 810 5.93 10.08 -14.84
C ASN A 810 4.42 10.26 -15.12
N LEU A 811 3.97 10.03 -16.37
CA LEU A 811 2.53 10.03 -16.67
C LEU A 811 1.89 8.72 -16.17
N PRO A 812 0.69 8.78 -15.56
CA PRO A 812 0.05 7.59 -15.01
C PRO A 812 -0.55 6.66 -16.08
N GLY A 813 -0.43 5.36 -15.80
CA GLY A 813 -0.88 4.24 -16.62
C GLY A 813 0.20 3.64 -17.54
N PRO A 814 -0.17 2.70 -18.41
CA PRO A 814 0.77 1.97 -19.25
C PRO A 814 1.18 2.75 -20.51
N TYR A 815 2.27 2.32 -21.12
CA TYR A 815 2.94 2.88 -22.29
C TYR A 815 3.10 1.79 -23.35
N VAL A 816 3.04 2.14 -24.64
CA VAL A 816 3.29 1.18 -25.72
C VAL A 816 4.05 1.82 -26.89
N SER A 817 5.15 1.20 -27.31
CA SER A 817 5.85 1.59 -28.54
C SER A 817 5.06 1.15 -29.78
N VAL A 818 4.66 2.11 -30.58
CA VAL A 818 3.91 1.93 -31.83
C VAL A 818 4.88 2.12 -32.99
N SER A 819 5.23 1.04 -33.69
CA SER A 819 6.11 1.17 -34.87
C SER A 819 5.33 1.72 -36.07
N GLN A 820 5.87 2.79 -36.66
CA GLN A 820 5.48 3.34 -37.96
C GLN A 820 6.48 2.98 -39.07
N GLY A 821 7.50 2.19 -38.76
CA GLY A 821 8.59 1.79 -39.67
C GLY A 821 8.90 0.31 -39.54
N ALA A 822 10.16 -0.10 -39.76
CA ALA A 822 10.56 -1.49 -39.53
C ALA A 822 10.26 -1.92 -38.08
N THR A 823 9.71 -3.13 -37.91
CA THR A 823 9.54 -3.71 -36.57
C THR A 823 10.89 -4.19 -36.04
N THR A 824 11.09 -4.10 -34.73
CA THR A 824 12.31 -4.60 -34.07
C THR A 824 11.91 -5.62 -33.00
N ALA A 825 12.70 -6.69 -32.90
CA ALA A 825 12.40 -7.84 -32.04
C ALA A 825 13.15 -7.81 -30.69
N THR A 826 13.82 -6.71 -30.35
CA THR A 826 14.70 -6.64 -29.17
C THR A 826 13.91 -6.63 -27.86
N HIS A 827 12.80 -5.89 -27.81
CA HIS A 827 11.99 -5.75 -26.60
C HIS A 827 10.54 -6.20 -26.86
N THR A 828 10.36 -7.51 -27.04
CA THR A 828 9.04 -8.12 -27.30
C THR A 828 8.08 -8.02 -26.11
N LEU A 829 6.77 -8.05 -26.36
CA LEU A 829 5.73 -8.09 -25.33
C LEU A 829 5.13 -9.50 -25.20
N PRO A 830 5.07 -10.14 -24.03
CA PRO A 830 4.24 -11.32 -23.88
C PRO A 830 2.75 -10.95 -23.94
N LEU A 831 1.95 -11.71 -24.67
CA LEU A 831 0.49 -11.54 -24.81
C LEU A 831 -0.21 -12.86 -24.46
N GLU A 832 -1.23 -12.80 -23.60
CA GLU A 832 -2.08 -13.94 -23.25
C GLU A 832 -3.55 -13.66 -23.60
N LEU A 833 -4.18 -14.58 -24.32
CA LEU A 833 -5.55 -14.50 -24.80
C LEU A 833 -6.37 -15.68 -24.28
N HIS A 834 -7.57 -15.42 -23.77
CA HIS A 834 -8.57 -16.42 -23.42
C HIS A 834 -9.82 -16.20 -24.28
N TYR A 835 -10.51 -17.28 -24.63
CA TYR A 835 -11.67 -17.22 -25.52
C TYR A 835 -12.72 -18.30 -25.22
N THR A 836 -13.97 -18.00 -25.57
CA THR A 836 -15.11 -18.93 -25.46
C THR A 836 -15.84 -19.06 -26.81
N PRO A 837 -16.40 -20.23 -27.16
CA PRO A 837 -16.30 -21.51 -26.47
C PRO A 837 -14.88 -22.09 -26.53
N ALA A 838 -14.46 -22.78 -25.47
CA ALA A 838 -13.09 -23.34 -25.37
C ALA A 838 -12.76 -24.36 -26.48
N ALA A 839 -13.79 -25.01 -27.05
CA ALA A 839 -13.68 -25.92 -28.19
C ALA A 839 -13.42 -25.22 -29.54
N ALA A 840 -13.49 -23.88 -29.62
CA ALA A 840 -13.27 -23.16 -30.87
C ALA A 840 -11.83 -23.33 -31.37
N THR A 841 -11.68 -23.62 -32.66
CA THR A 841 -10.38 -23.77 -33.33
C THR A 841 -9.95 -22.43 -33.92
N ILE A 842 -8.96 -21.77 -33.32
CA ILE A 842 -8.49 -20.44 -33.75
C ILE A 842 -7.51 -20.52 -34.93
N THR A 843 -7.92 -19.92 -36.05
CA THR A 843 -7.20 -19.87 -37.34
C THR A 843 -6.50 -18.54 -37.59
N GLU A 844 -7.03 -17.44 -37.05
CA GLU A 844 -6.41 -16.11 -37.13
C GLU A 844 -6.44 -15.39 -35.78
N VAL A 845 -5.33 -14.72 -35.46
CA VAL A 845 -5.26 -13.70 -34.41
C VAL A 845 -4.75 -12.42 -35.07
N ASN A 846 -5.58 -11.39 -35.17
CA ASN A 846 -5.14 -10.06 -35.59
C ASN A 846 -5.10 -9.12 -34.38
N ILE A 847 -4.23 -8.11 -34.46
CA ILE A 847 -4.15 -7.01 -33.50
C ILE A 847 -4.33 -5.69 -34.24
N GLY A 848 -5.04 -4.75 -33.63
CA GLY A 848 -5.34 -3.44 -34.16
C GLY A 848 -5.15 -2.37 -33.10
N ILE A 849 -5.14 -1.12 -33.56
CA ILE A 849 -4.98 0.07 -32.71
C ILE A 849 -6.00 1.13 -33.12
N SER A 850 -6.50 1.91 -32.16
CA SER A 850 -7.17 3.18 -32.45
C SER A 850 -6.96 4.20 -31.35
N ALA A 851 -7.08 5.48 -31.73
CA ALA A 851 -7.48 6.52 -30.78
C ALA A 851 -8.94 6.26 -30.39
N GLY A 852 -9.13 5.56 -29.27
CA GLY A 852 -10.45 5.40 -28.68
C GLY A 852 -11.12 4.03 -28.77
N GLY A 853 -10.44 2.95 -29.10
CA GLY A 853 -10.95 1.57 -28.95
C GLY A 853 -12.05 1.15 -29.93
N GLY A 854 -12.93 2.06 -30.35
CA GLY A 854 -13.83 1.90 -31.48
C GLY A 854 -13.06 1.87 -32.81
N ASN A 855 -13.62 1.15 -33.78
CA ASN A 855 -13.08 0.98 -35.15
C ASN A 855 -11.55 0.78 -35.23
N PRO A 856 -10.96 -0.18 -34.47
CA PRO A 856 -9.51 -0.37 -34.44
C PRO A 856 -8.96 -0.76 -35.82
N ALA A 857 -7.88 -0.09 -36.23
CA ALA A 857 -7.16 -0.36 -37.46
C ALA A 857 -6.36 -1.66 -37.32
N PHE A 858 -6.99 -2.78 -37.71
CA PHE A 858 -6.36 -4.10 -37.65
C PHE A 858 -5.20 -4.24 -38.62
N SER A 859 -4.07 -4.73 -38.11
CA SER A 859 -2.99 -5.23 -38.94
C SER A 859 -3.45 -6.45 -39.74
N THR A 860 -2.98 -6.54 -40.99
CA THR A 860 -3.17 -7.71 -41.86
C THR A 860 -2.31 -8.91 -41.43
N VAL A 861 -1.35 -8.71 -40.51
CA VAL A 861 -0.52 -9.78 -39.96
C VAL A 861 -1.37 -10.72 -39.09
N ASN A 862 -1.32 -12.02 -39.39
CA ASN A 862 -1.82 -13.06 -38.49
C ASN A 862 -0.72 -13.38 -37.46
N LEU A 863 -0.95 -13.01 -36.20
CA LEU A 863 0.03 -13.17 -35.12
C LEU A 863 0.38 -14.63 -34.84
N LEU A 864 -0.45 -15.60 -35.25
CA LEU A 864 -0.16 -17.03 -35.14
C LEU A 864 1.06 -17.49 -35.95
N SER A 865 1.61 -16.64 -36.82
CA SER A 865 2.91 -16.84 -37.46
C SER A 865 4.11 -16.65 -36.52
N GLN A 866 3.93 -15.93 -35.40
CA GLN A 866 4.93 -15.79 -34.35
C GLN A 866 4.85 -16.96 -33.36
N VAL A 867 5.91 -17.15 -32.57
CA VAL A 867 5.98 -18.24 -31.56
C VAL A 867 4.80 -18.12 -30.59
N ASN A 868 4.00 -19.19 -30.50
CA ASN A 868 2.82 -19.26 -29.65
C ASN A 868 2.61 -20.67 -29.09
N THR A 869 1.87 -20.76 -27.98
CA THR A 869 1.29 -22.00 -27.45
C THR A 869 -0.23 -21.91 -27.46
N LYS A 870 -0.90 -23.03 -27.73
CA LYS A 870 -2.37 -23.13 -27.78
C LYS A 870 -2.85 -24.27 -26.89
N SER A 871 -3.97 -24.03 -26.22
CA SER A 871 -4.76 -25.03 -25.50
C SER A 871 -6.25 -24.69 -25.68
N PRO A 872 -7.20 -25.59 -25.36
CA PRO A 872 -8.62 -25.24 -25.39
C PRO A 872 -8.88 -23.93 -24.64
N GLY A 873 -9.58 -22.99 -25.28
CA GLY A 873 -9.90 -21.67 -24.75
C GLY A 873 -8.74 -20.69 -24.54
N LYS A 874 -7.49 -21.00 -24.92
CA LYS A 874 -6.33 -20.11 -24.63
C LYS A 874 -5.24 -20.12 -25.70
N VAL A 875 -4.68 -18.93 -25.99
CA VAL A 875 -3.48 -18.73 -26.82
C VAL A 875 -2.49 -17.83 -26.07
N LYS A 876 -1.21 -18.20 -26.04
CA LYS A 876 -0.15 -17.39 -25.41
C LYS A 876 1.03 -17.17 -26.34
N PHE A 877 1.46 -15.91 -26.44
CA PHE A 877 2.67 -15.47 -27.14
C PHE A 877 3.70 -15.07 -26.07
N PRO A 878 4.81 -15.82 -25.88
CA PRO A 878 5.80 -15.49 -24.85
C PRO A 878 6.67 -14.27 -25.19
N GLY A 879 6.67 -13.82 -26.43
CA GLY A 879 7.41 -12.65 -26.90
C GLY A 879 6.89 -12.18 -28.25
N LEU A 880 5.75 -11.49 -28.25
CA LEU A 880 5.12 -10.87 -29.40
C LEU A 880 5.91 -9.64 -29.86
N VAL A 881 6.20 -9.58 -31.16
CA VAL A 881 6.59 -8.34 -31.84
C VAL A 881 5.31 -7.68 -32.35
N LEU A 882 5.02 -6.45 -31.91
CA LEU A 882 3.88 -5.71 -32.47
C LEU A 882 4.11 -5.44 -33.97
N PRO A 883 3.10 -5.60 -34.82
CA PRO A 883 3.21 -5.26 -36.24
C PRO A 883 3.30 -3.74 -36.42
N VAL A 884 3.64 -3.31 -37.64
CA VAL A 884 3.47 -1.91 -38.05
C VAL A 884 1.98 -1.60 -38.09
N PHE A 885 1.60 -0.46 -37.51
CA PHE A 885 0.25 0.09 -37.63
C PHE A 885 0.26 1.24 -38.63
N ALA A 886 -0.61 1.18 -39.64
CA ALA A 886 -0.73 2.22 -40.64
C ALA A 886 -1.56 3.39 -40.12
N GLY A 887 -1.14 4.62 -40.43
CA GLY A 887 -1.83 5.86 -40.05
C GLY A 887 -0.92 6.86 -39.34
N ASP A 888 -1.50 8.02 -39.04
CA ASP A 888 -0.83 9.10 -38.32
C ASP A 888 -0.58 8.76 -36.84
N LYS A 889 0.30 9.53 -36.19
CA LYS A 889 0.54 9.41 -34.75
C LYS A 889 -0.72 9.81 -33.99
N LEU A 890 -1.19 8.93 -33.10
CA LEU A 890 -2.38 9.18 -32.29
C LEU A 890 -2.22 10.42 -31.40
N ASP A 891 -3.28 11.21 -31.31
CA ASP A 891 -3.43 12.43 -30.53
C ASP A 891 -4.00 12.21 -29.12
N LYS A 892 -4.11 10.95 -28.70
CA LYS A 892 -4.67 10.48 -27.42
C LYS A 892 -3.97 9.20 -26.98
N LYS A 893 -4.34 8.65 -25.80
CA LYS A 893 -3.98 7.28 -25.42
C LYS A 893 -4.46 6.28 -26.50
N ALA A 894 -3.61 5.32 -26.82
CA ALA A 894 -3.87 4.20 -27.71
C ALA A 894 -4.69 3.11 -27.00
N VAL A 895 -5.71 2.59 -27.66
CA VAL A 895 -6.32 1.31 -27.28
C VAL A 895 -5.81 0.25 -28.24
N ILE A 896 -5.29 -0.84 -27.69
CA ILE A 896 -4.83 -2.01 -28.44
C ILE A 896 -5.94 -3.06 -28.36
N THR A 897 -6.36 -3.60 -29.51
CA THR A 897 -7.50 -4.51 -29.59
C THR A 897 -7.17 -5.74 -30.43
N VAL A 898 -7.49 -6.93 -29.94
CA VAL A 898 -7.36 -8.20 -30.68
C VAL A 898 -8.69 -8.64 -31.30
N ARG A 899 -8.58 -9.37 -32.40
CA ARG A 899 -9.70 -10.07 -33.04
C ARG A 899 -9.28 -11.50 -33.34
N LEU A 900 -10.13 -12.45 -32.96
CA LEU A 900 -9.98 -13.86 -33.29
C LEU A 900 -10.87 -14.20 -34.49
N LYS A 901 -10.37 -15.05 -35.39
CA LYS A 901 -11.23 -15.87 -36.25
C LYS A 901 -10.91 -17.34 -36.03
N GLY A 902 -11.93 -18.17 -36.22
CA GLY A 902 -11.82 -19.61 -36.02
C GLY A 902 -13.07 -20.34 -36.48
N ARG A 903 -13.20 -21.60 -36.06
CA ARG A 903 -14.40 -22.40 -36.28
C ARG A 903 -14.99 -22.90 -34.95
N ILE A 904 -16.32 -22.86 -34.84
CA ILE A 904 -17.13 -23.48 -33.80
C ILE A 904 -18.03 -24.49 -34.51
N ASP A 905 -18.01 -25.77 -34.11
CA ASP A 905 -18.80 -26.84 -34.72
C ASP A 905 -18.76 -26.87 -36.26
N ASN A 906 -17.54 -26.66 -36.81
CA ASN A 906 -17.25 -26.52 -38.24
C ASN A 906 -17.90 -25.32 -38.96
N THR A 907 -18.51 -24.36 -38.27
CA THR A 907 -18.94 -23.06 -38.81
C THR A 907 -17.89 -21.98 -38.55
N ASP A 908 -17.59 -21.14 -39.53
CA ASP A 908 -16.66 -20.01 -39.35
C ASP A 908 -17.24 -18.94 -38.42
N ALA A 909 -16.41 -18.45 -37.51
CA ALA A 909 -16.77 -17.44 -36.51
C ALA A 909 -15.66 -16.41 -36.34
N SER A 910 -16.04 -15.17 -36.03
CA SER A 910 -15.15 -14.07 -35.65
C SER A 910 -15.59 -13.53 -34.30
N SER A 911 -14.65 -13.11 -33.46
CA SER A 911 -14.97 -12.29 -32.29
C SER A 911 -15.33 -10.87 -32.71
N ASP A 912 -16.22 -10.23 -31.95
CA ASP A 912 -16.40 -8.78 -31.98
C ASP A 912 -15.27 -8.14 -31.15
N PRO A 913 -14.45 -7.25 -31.73
CA PRO A 913 -13.42 -6.50 -31.00
C PRO A 913 -13.96 -5.65 -29.84
N ALA A 914 -15.22 -5.21 -29.89
CA ALA A 914 -15.87 -4.43 -28.84
C ALA A 914 -16.32 -5.28 -27.65
N GLU A 915 -16.44 -6.60 -27.81
CA GLU A 915 -16.77 -7.56 -26.75
C GLU A 915 -15.50 -8.27 -26.25
N GLY A 916 -14.80 -7.62 -25.32
CA GLY A 916 -13.64 -8.21 -24.62
C GLY A 916 -12.32 -8.26 -25.41
N GLY A 917 -12.28 -7.70 -26.63
CA GLY A 917 -11.07 -7.69 -27.46
C GLY A 917 -9.98 -6.69 -27.02
N GLN A 918 -10.25 -5.75 -26.12
CA GLN A 918 -9.26 -4.77 -25.67
C GLN A 918 -8.17 -5.44 -24.81
N VAL A 919 -6.89 -5.11 -25.09
CA VAL A 919 -5.74 -5.71 -24.41
C VAL A 919 -5.43 -4.93 -23.13
N GLU A 920 -5.62 -5.54 -21.97
CA GLU A 920 -5.33 -4.94 -20.66
C GLU A 920 -3.86 -5.13 -20.22
N LEU A 921 -3.41 -4.27 -19.30
CA LEU A 921 -2.25 -4.49 -18.44
C LEU A 921 -2.63 -4.06 -17.03
N LYS A 922 -2.64 -4.98 -16.05
CA LYS A 922 -3.07 -4.71 -14.65
C LYS A 922 -4.46 -4.04 -14.51
N GLY A 923 -5.37 -4.29 -15.46
CA GLY A 923 -6.70 -3.68 -15.56
C GLY A 923 -6.80 -2.50 -16.53
N ASP A 924 -5.67 -2.01 -17.05
CA ASP A 924 -5.64 -0.77 -17.84
C ASP A 924 -5.63 -1.11 -19.35
N THR A 925 -6.65 -0.66 -20.10
CA THR A 925 -6.78 -0.92 -21.55
C THR A 925 -6.25 0.20 -22.45
N ALA A 926 -5.76 1.29 -21.84
CA ALA A 926 -5.37 2.52 -22.54
C ALA A 926 -3.92 2.91 -22.28
N TYR A 927 -3.12 2.88 -23.35
CA TYR A 927 -1.68 3.04 -23.34
C TYR A 927 -1.26 4.42 -23.83
N ILE A 928 -0.23 5.00 -23.24
CA ILE A 928 0.45 6.18 -23.76
C ILE A 928 1.30 5.74 -24.96
N PRO A 929 1.01 6.21 -26.19
CA PRO A 929 1.74 5.77 -27.36
C PRO A 929 3.10 6.44 -27.46
N LEU A 930 4.15 5.63 -27.60
CA LEU A 930 5.50 6.05 -27.90
C LEU A 930 5.84 5.78 -29.36
N TYR A 931 6.44 6.75 -30.03
CA TYR A 931 6.89 6.66 -31.41
C TYR A 931 8.40 6.89 -31.46
N LEU A 932 9.08 6.27 -32.42
CA LEU A 932 10.51 6.48 -32.60
C LEU A 932 10.74 7.87 -33.24
N ALA A 933 11.32 8.81 -32.50
CA ALA A 933 11.61 10.16 -32.98
C ALA A 933 12.52 10.16 -34.22
N ASN A 934 13.44 9.19 -34.29
CA ASN A 934 14.35 8.97 -35.42
C ASN A 934 13.64 8.59 -36.75
N ASN A 935 12.33 8.30 -36.76
CA ASN A 935 11.57 8.15 -38.01
C ASN A 935 11.35 9.48 -38.74
N GLU A 936 11.51 10.63 -38.06
CA GLU A 936 11.46 11.94 -38.70
C GLU A 936 12.85 12.34 -39.18
N ALA A 937 13.04 12.50 -40.50
CA ALA A 937 14.36 12.74 -41.09
C ALA A 937 15.07 14.00 -40.53
N ALA A 938 14.30 15.05 -40.19
CA ALA A 938 14.82 16.29 -39.59
C ALA A 938 15.23 16.13 -38.11
N LEU A 939 14.77 15.07 -37.43
CA LEU A 939 15.21 14.69 -36.09
C LEU A 939 16.40 13.74 -36.15
N ALA A 940 16.34 12.74 -37.05
CA ALA A 940 17.46 11.81 -37.29
C ALA A 940 18.78 12.55 -37.61
N ALA A 941 18.72 13.61 -38.41
CA ALA A 941 19.87 14.45 -38.74
C ALA A 941 20.43 15.29 -37.56
N ARG A 942 19.70 15.40 -36.44
CA ARG A 942 20.09 16.15 -35.24
C ARG A 942 20.50 15.26 -34.06
N ARG A 943 20.35 13.94 -34.17
CA ARG A 943 20.79 13.02 -33.14
C ARG A 943 22.31 13.11 -32.93
N TYR A 944 22.79 12.90 -31.71
CA TYR A 944 24.18 12.54 -31.46
C TYR A 944 24.29 11.08 -30.98
N GLY A 945 25.50 10.61 -30.67
CA GLY A 945 25.73 9.23 -30.24
C GLY A 945 25.50 8.18 -31.33
N THR A 946 25.73 6.92 -30.97
CA THR A 946 25.32 5.74 -31.76
C THR A 946 23.91 5.30 -31.35
N ARG A 947 23.23 4.53 -32.22
CA ARG A 947 21.88 4.05 -31.95
C ARG A 947 21.89 2.64 -31.35
N ASP A 948 21.26 2.44 -30.20
CA ASP A 948 21.10 1.11 -29.60
C ASP A 948 19.94 0.31 -30.24
N ALA A 949 20.05 -1.02 -30.20
CA ALA A 949 19.03 -1.88 -30.74
C ALA A 949 17.82 -1.92 -29.78
N GLY A 950 16.66 -1.37 -30.19
CA GLY A 950 15.46 -1.29 -29.35
C GLY A 950 15.51 -0.22 -28.25
N GLY A 951 16.68 0.04 -27.66
CA GLY A 951 16.93 1.24 -26.86
C GLY A 951 17.00 2.50 -27.71
N ASP A 952 16.66 3.65 -27.12
CA ASP A 952 16.78 5.04 -27.59
C ASP A 952 15.67 5.67 -28.45
N SER A 953 15.55 6.99 -28.26
CA SER A 953 14.70 7.92 -29.01
C SER A 953 13.21 7.55 -29.14
N TRP A 954 12.67 6.62 -28.34
CA TRP A 954 11.22 6.42 -28.20
C TRP A 954 10.62 7.54 -27.38
N ALA A 955 9.62 8.22 -27.93
CA ALA A 955 9.12 9.48 -27.42
C ALA A 955 7.60 9.59 -27.57
N THR A 956 6.95 10.28 -26.64
CA THR A 956 5.54 10.68 -26.80
C THR A 956 5.38 11.62 -28.01
N ARG A 957 4.21 11.62 -28.66
CA ARG A 957 3.93 12.50 -29.81
C ARG A 957 4.24 13.98 -29.50
N LEU A 958 3.91 14.45 -28.29
CA LEU A 958 4.14 15.84 -27.89
C LEU A 958 5.63 16.14 -27.63
N ALA A 959 6.41 15.20 -27.08
CA ALA A 959 7.86 15.34 -26.99
C ALA A 959 8.51 15.42 -28.38
N ILE A 960 8.04 14.62 -29.35
CA ILE A 960 8.48 14.71 -30.75
C ILE A 960 8.13 16.06 -31.38
N ALA A 961 6.90 16.55 -31.20
CA ALA A 961 6.48 17.85 -31.71
C ALA A 961 7.30 19.00 -31.11
N TRP A 962 7.62 18.93 -29.81
CA TRP A 962 8.52 19.88 -29.15
C TRP A 962 9.96 19.80 -29.69
N LEU A 963 10.51 18.60 -29.91
CA LEU A 963 11.82 18.42 -30.56
C LEU A 963 11.85 18.97 -31.98
N ALA A 964 10.78 18.77 -32.76
CA ALA A 964 10.65 19.27 -34.12
C ALA A 964 10.56 20.80 -34.18
N GLY A 965 9.91 21.43 -33.19
CA GLY A 965 9.81 22.89 -33.05
C GLY A 965 11.09 23.58 -32.56
N ASN A 966 12.09 22.84 -32.08
CA ASN A 966 13.33 23.38 -31.55
C ASN A 966 14.56 22.95 -32.37
N ALA A 967 15.65 23.72 -32.29
CA ALA A 967 16.89 23.44 -33.02
C ALA A 967 17.88 22.50 -32.29
N TYR A 968 17.52 22.01 -31.09
CA TYR A 968 18.40 21.24 -30.21
C TYR A 968 18.90 19.93 -30.86
N ARG A 969 20.10 19.49 -30.48
CA ARG A 969 20.59 18.13 -30.75
C ARG A 969 20.34 17.26 -29.52
N PHE A 970 19.86 16.05 -29.76
CA PHE A 970 19.35 15.13 -28.73
C PHE A 970 19.92 13.72 -28.89
N ASP A 971 19.75 12.87 -27.88
CA ASP A 971 20.18 11.47 -27.92
C ASP A 971 19.15 10.55 -27.24
N ASP A 972 19.32 10.30 -25.94
CA ASP A 972 18.45 9.43 -25.15
C ASP A 972 17.08 10.04 -24.88
N ILE A 973 16.05 9.18 -24.91
CA ILE A 973 14.67 9.54 -24.56
C ILE A 973 13.99 8.43 -23.74
N SER A 974 13.74 7.27 -24.37
CA SER A 974 13.35 6.03 -23.68
C SER A 974 13.60 4.81 -24.56
N GLY A 975 13.62 3.63 -23.94
CA GLY A 975 13.66 2.35 -24.66
C GLY A 975 12.29 1.91 -25.18
N GLN A 976 12.28 1.04 -26.19
CA GLN A 976 11.06 0.45 -26.74
C GLN A 976 10.22 -0.19 -25.62
N HIS A 977 8.91 0.07 -25.61
CA HIS A 977 7.96 -0.35 -24.58
C HIS A 977 8.42 -0.02 -23.14
N VAL A 978 9.12 1.10 -22.96
CA VAL A 978 9.70 1.54 -21.67
C VAL A 978 10.47 0.42 -20.96
N THR A 979 11.23 -0.38 -21.72
CA THR A 979 11.96 -1.53 -21.17
C THR A 979 12.99 -1.09 -20.12
N GLN A 980 13.04 -1.81 -19.01
CA GLN A 980 13.85 -1.48 -17.83
C GLN A 980 14.68 -2.64 -17.29
N THR A 981 15.61 -2.30 -16.42
CA THR A 981 16.33 -3.22 -15.53
C THR A 981 15.47 -3.61 -14.33
N ALA A 982 15.84 -4.67 -13.61
CA ALA A 982 15.16 -5.08 -12.38
C ALA A 982 15.20 -4.00 -11.26
N ALA A 983 16.15 -3.06 -11.33
CA ALA A 983 16.25 -1.92 -10.41
C ALA A 983 15.37 -0.71 -10.81
N GLY A 984 14.53 -0.87 -11.85
CA GLY A 984 13.63 0.18 -12.35
C GLY A 984 14.29 1.32 -13.11
N ARG A 985 15.56 1.15 -13.50
CA ARG A 985 16.27 2.06 -14.42
C ARG A 985 15.93 1.69 -15.85
N SER A 986 15.85 2.67 -16.75
CA SER A 986 15.71 2.43 -18.19
C SER A 986 16.80 1.49 -18.71
N ILE A 987 16.50 0.68 -19.71
CA ILE A 987 17.47 -0.26 -20.30
C ILE A 987 18.67 0.46 -20.96
N LEU A 988 18.54 1.78 -21.20
CA LEU A 988 19.61 2.69 -21.62
C LEU A 988 20.69 2.92 -20.53
N GLY A 989 20.44 2.46 -19.31
CA GLY A 989 21.40 2.53 -18.22
C GLY A 989 21.27 3.77 -17.33
N HIS A 990 20.35 4.70 -17.60
CA HIS A 990 20.15 5.94 -16.83
C HIS A 990 19.05 5.80 -15.75
N SER A 991 18.98 6.72 -14.78
CA SER A 991 18.01 6.65 -13.66
C SER A 991 16.62 7.20 -14.03
N GLY A 992 16.56 8.03 -15.07
CA GLY A 992 15.35 8.43 -15.78
C GLY A 992 15.07 7.64 -17.06
N HIS A 993 14.57 8.33 -18.09
CA HIS A 993 14.33 7.83 -19.46
C HIS A 993 13.35 6.65 -19.57
N SER A 994 12.31 6.65 -18.73
CA SER A 994 11.32 5.56 -18.62
C SER A 994 9.91 5.92 -19.13
N ASP A 995 9.69 7.12 -19.69
CA ASP A 995 8.36 7.61 -20.09
C ASP A 995 8.26 8.22 -21.50
N GLY A 996 9.37 8.37 -22.20
CA GLY A 996 9.38 9.03 -23.51
C GLY A 996 9.16 10.56 -23.46
N GLN A 997 9.40 11.20 -22.31
CA GLN A 997 9.30 12.66 -22.12
C GLN A 997 10.53 13.28 -21.43
N GLN A 998 11.46 12.44 -21.01
CA GLN A 998 12.80 12.77 -20.51
C GLN A 998 13.80 12.73 -21.69
N ILE A 999 14.63 13.75 -21.88
CA ILE A 999 15.45 13.92 -23.08
C ILE A 999 16.83 14.51 -22.73
N ASP A 1000 17.90 13.88 -23.25
CA ASP A 1000 19.28 14.41 -23.14
C ASP A 1000 19.66 15.25 -24.36
N LEU A 1001 20.21 16.44 -24.10
CA LEU A 1001 20.37 17.51 -25.09
C LEU A 1001 21.77 18.16 -25.01
N ARG A 1002 22.37 18.50 -26.15
CA ARG A 1002 23.63 19.28 -26.17
C ARG A 1002 23.39 20.69 -25.67
N TYR A 1003 24.35 21.22 -24.90
CA TYR A 1003 24.45 22.65 -24.60
C TYR A 1003 24.57 23.47 -25.91
N ALA A 1004 24.12 24.73 -25.90
CA ALA A 1004 24.34 25.65 -26.99
C ALA A 1004 25.84 25.99 -27.09
N ASP A 1005 26.41 26.06 -28.30
CA ASP A 1005 27.85 26.30 -28.49
C ASP A 1005 28.28 27.76 -28.39
N GLY A 1006 27.35 28.68 -28.15
CA GLY A 1006 27.61 30.12 -28.09
C GLY A 1006 27.73 30.81 -29.45
N THR A 1007 27.60 30.08 -30.57
CA THR A 1007 27.66 30.62 -31.94
C THR A 1007 26.32 30.52 -32.69
N GLY A 1008 25.26 30.08 -32.00
CA GLY A 1008 23.93 29.84 -32.57
C GLY A 1008 23.65 28.38 -32.94
N GLY A 1009 24.56 27.45 -32.60
CA GLY A 1009 24.42 26.02 -32.85
C GLY A 1009 24.57 25.14 -31.60
N TYR A 1010 24.75 23.84 -31.85
CA TYR A 1010 24.87 22.78 -30.85
C TYR A 1010 26.01 21.79 -31.23
N THR A 1011 27.18 22.32 -31.60
CA THR A 1011 28.36 21.48 -31.92
C THR A 1011 28.77 20.60 -30.73
N ASP A 1012 29.22 19.36 -30.97
CA ASP A 1012 29.49 18.40 -29.89
C ASP A 1012 30.51 18.90 -28.85
N ALA A 1013 31.57 19.58 -29.29
CA ALA A 1013 32.65 20.03 -28.41
C ALA A 1013 32.16 21.02 -27.32
N LEU A 1014 31.56 22.15 -27.70
CA LEU A 1014 31.00 23.11 -26.74
C LEU A 1014 29.57 22.76 -26.29
N GLY A 1015 28.97 21.74 -26.91
CA GLY A 1015 27.72 21.12 -26.47
C GLY A 1015 27.89 20.11 -25.32
N GLY A 1016 29.13 19.76 -24.96
CA GLY A 1016 29.46 18.98 -23.76
C GLY A 1016 30.27 17.70 -23.98
N GLN A 1017 30.49 17.22 -25.20
CA GLN A 1017 31.08 15.90 -25.47
C GLN A 1017 32.32 15.58 -24.62
N GLY A 1018 32.32 14.40 -24.00
CA GLY A 1018 33.40 13.92 -23.12
C GLY A 1018 33.44 14.68 -21.80
N ASN A 1019 32.35 14.60 -21.01
CA ASN A 1019 32.21 15.26 -19.71
C ASN A 1019 32.63 16.75 -19.69
N GLY A 1020 32.26 17.50 -20.73
CA GLY A 1020 32.46 18.94 -20.85
C GLY A 1020 33.90 19.39 -21.09
N ALA A 1021 34.80 18.50 -21.55
CA ALA A 1021 36.24 18.77 -21.64
C ALA A 1021 36.59 20.07 -22.39
N ALA A 1022 35.94 20.36 -23.52
CA ALA A 1022 36.20 21.60 -24.27
C ALA A 1022 35.60 22.85 -23.61
N ILE A 1023 34.47 22.73 -22.90
CA ILE A 1023 33.89 23.82 -22.08
C ILE A 1023 34.84 24.15 -20.93
N LYS A 1024 35.33 23.13 -20.20
CA LYS A 1024 36.32 23.27 -19.12
C LYS A 1024 37.62 23.92 -19.63
N LYS A 1025 38.08 23.54 -20.83
CA LYS A 1025 39.23 24.18 -21.47
C LYS A 1025 38.95 25.65 -21.82
N LEU A 1026 37.78 25.96 -22.38
CA LEU A 1026 37.40 27.35 -22.71
C LEU A 1026 37.38 28.24 -21.45
N ILE A 1027 36.87 27.73 -20.33
CA ILE A 1027 36.88 28.42 -19.03
C ILE A 1027 38.32 28.70 -18.57
N ALA A 1028 39.21 27.72 -18.65
CA ALA A 1028 40.63 27.87 -18.28
C ALA A 1028 41.38 28.86 -19.20
N ASP A 1029 41.19 28.76 -20.52
CA ASP A 1029 41.79 29.66 -21.51
C ASP A 1029 41.30 31.10 -21.31
N ALA A 1030 40.00 31.30 -21.07
CA ALA A 1030 39.42 32.61 -20.79
C ALA A 1030 39.91 33.21 -19.46
N LYS A 1031 40.12 32.39 -18.42
CA LYS A 1031 40.74 32.84 -17.17
C LYS A 1031 42.16 33.34 -17.41
N ALA A 1032 42.95 32.60 -18.20
CA ALA A 1032 44.30 33.00 -18.57
C ALA A 1032 44.33 34.32 -19.38
N GLU A 1033 43.39 34.53 -20.30
CA GLU A 1033 43.22 35.83 -20.98
C GLU A 1033 42.87 36.97 -20.03
N VAL A 1034 42.00 36.75 -19.05
CA VAL A 1034 41.66 37.79 -18.05
C VAL A 1034 42.88 38.18 -17.21
N VAL A 1035 43.67 37.20 -16.78
CA VAL A 1035 44.90 37.43 -15.98
C VAL A 1035 46.01 38.08 -16.80
N ALA A 1036 46.26 37.62 -18.02
CA ALA A 1036 47.28 38.19 -18.90
C ALA A 1036 46.90 39.57 -19.49
N ASN A 1037 45.61 39.92 -19.44
CA ASN A 1037 45.03 41.17 -19.89
C ASN A 1037 45.49 41.66 -21.30
N PRO A 1038 45.47 40.82 -22.36
CA PRO A 1038 45.76 41.27 -23.72
C PRO A 1038 44.65 42.20 -24.25
N ALA A 1039 44.97 42.99 -25.27
CA ALA A 1039 44.05 43.98 -25.86
C ALA A 1039 42.78 43.35 -26.47
N GLN A 1040 42.89 42.12 -26.99
CA GLN A 1040 41.77 41.31 -27.46
C GLN A 1040 41.66 40.05 -26.60
N LYS A 1041 40.44 39.68 -26.18
CA LYS A 1041 40.16 38.51 -25.33
C LYS A 1041 39.11 37.59 -25.99
N PRO A 1042 39.46 36.92 -27.11
CA PRO A 1042 38.50 36.11 -27.87
C PRO A 1042 37.99 34.88 -27.11
N LYS A 1043 38.76 34.28 -26.20
CA LYS A 1043 38.28 33.14 -25.38
C LYS A 1043 37.28 33.62 -24.32
N LEU A 1044 37.52 34.78 -23.70
CA LEU A 1044 36.54 35.40 -22.82
C LEU A 1044 35.24 35.73 -23.56
N ALA A 1045 35.33 36.32 -24.76
CA ALA A 1045 34.16 36.65 -25.57
C ALA A 1045 33.34 35.40 -25.94
N ALA A 1046 34.02 34.31 -26.35
CA ALA A 1046 33.37 33.03 -26.63
C ALA A 1046 32.72 32.40 -25.39
N LEU A 1047 33.37 32.47 -24.22
CA LEU A 1047 32.79 31.99 -22.97
C LEU A 1047 31.54 32.79 -22.56
N VAL A 1048 31.57 34.12 -22.67
CA VAL A 1048 30.41 34.98 -22.36
C VAL A 1048 29.25 34.69 -23.33
N ALA A 1049 29.54 34.47 -24.62
CA ALA A 1049 28.53 34.07 -25.59
C ALA A 1049 27.92 32.68 -25.29
N TRP A 1050 28.76 31.70 -24.92
CA TRP A 1050 28.31 30.37 -24.46
C TRP A 1050 27.42 30.45 -23.22
N ILE A 1051 27.83 31.23 -22.21
CA ILE A 1051 27.02 31.47 -20.99
C ILE A 1051 25.69 32.14 -21.33
N ALA A 1052 25.70 33.18 -22.16
CA ALA A 1052 24.48 33.91 -22.54
C ALA A 1052 23.49 33.03 -23.32
N ALA A 1053 23.96 32.25 -24.30
CA ALA A 1053 23.13 31.34 -25.08
C ALA A 1053 22.48 30.26 -24.20
N ASN A 1054 23.26 29.61 -23.33
CA ASN A 1054 22.74 28.56 -22.45
C ASN A 1054 21.80 29.11 -21.37
N ARG A 1055 22.09 30.27 -20.77
CA ARG A 1055 21.14 30.93 -19.83
C ARG A 1055 19.81 31.26 -20.50
N ALA A 1056 19.82 31.77 -21.73
CA ALA A 1056 18.61 32.08 -22.48
C ALA A 1056 17.79 30.82 -22.80
N MET A 1057 18.44 29.76 -23.29
CA MET A 1057 17.84 28.46 -23.56
C MET A 1057 17.22 27.82 -22.31
N LEU A 1058 17.98 27.72 -21.22
CA LEU A 1058 17.53 27.12 -19.96
C LEU A 1058 16.40 27.95 -19.32
N ALA A 1059 16.46 29.28 -19.40
CA ALA A 1059 15.35 30.14 -18.98
C ALA A 1059 14.09 29.90 -19.80
N GLN A 1060 14.20 29.82 -21.13
CA GLN A 1060 13.08 29.58 -22.03
C GLN A 1060 12.38 28.26 -21.74
N GLU A 1061 13.12 27.16 -21.57
CA GLU A 1061 12.49 25.83 -21.40
C GLU A 1061 12.13 25.49 -19.95
N ALA A 1062 12.66 26.19 -18.94
CA ALA A 1062 12.25 26.01 -17.54
C ALA A 1062 10.99 26.81 -17.15
N LEU A 1063 10.60 27.83 -17.92
CA LEU A 1063 9.41 28.65 -17.64
C LEU A 1063 8.05 27.93 -17.83
N PRO A 1064 7.84 27.10 -18.88
CA PRO A 1064 6.54 26.50 -19.15
C PRO A 1064 6.03 25.54 -18.04
N ALA A 1065 4.71 25.47 -17.91
CA ALA A 1065 4.04 24.48 -17.05
C ALA A 1065 4.32 23.03 -17.52
N ARG A 1066 4.52 22.81 -18.83
CA ARG A 1066 4.86 21.51 -19.44
C ARG A 1066 6.25 20.96 -19.07
N THR A 1067 7.09 21.72 -18.36
CA THR A 1067 8.42 21.26 -17.94
C THR A 1067 8.36 20.84 -16.48
N ARG A 1068 8.82 19.64 -16.13
CA ARG A 1068 8.94 19.17 -14.75
C ARG A 1068 10.19 19.76 -14.11
N VAL A 1069 11.32 19.42 -14.72
CA VAL A 1069 12.67 19.72 -14.26
C VAL A 1069 13.62 19.76 -15.46
N VAL A 1070 14.68 20.53 -15.31
CA VAL A 1070 15.83 20.64 -16.22
C VAL A 1070 17.07 20.39 -15.37
N TYR A 1071 17.90 19.41 -15.73
CA TYR A 1071 19.16 19.15 -15.03
C TYR A 1071 20.34 19.69 -15.83
N ILE A 1072 21.27 20.34 -15.12
CA ILE A 1072 22.56 20.81 -15.66
C ILE A 1072 23.71 20.33 -14.79
N GLY A 1073 24.89 20.26 -15.40
CA GLY A 1073 26.10 19.74 -14.77
C GLY A 1073 26.58 20.56 -13.56
N PRO A 1074 27.28 19.89 -12.62
CA PRO A 1074 27.79 20.49 -11.39
C PRO A 1074 29.11 21.24 -11.64
N SER A 1075 29.84 21.57 -10.57
CA SER A 1075 31.23 22.05 -10.61
C SER A 1075 31.42 23.20 -11.63
N PHE A 1076 32.36 23.08 -12.57
CA PHE A 1076 32.69 24.12 -13.56
C PHE A 1076 31.52 24.57 -14.44
N VAL A 1077 30.51 23.71 -14.69
CA VAL A 1077 29.30 24.08 -15.45
C VAL A 1077 28.43 25.00 -14.59
N LYS A 1078 28.15 24.60 -13.33
CA LYS A 1078 27.48 25.44 -12.33
C LYS A 1078 28.18 26.77 -12.12
N LEU A 1079 29.49 26.77 -11.88
CA LEU A 1079 30.28 27.98 -11.62
C LEU A 1079 30.21 28.98 -12.81
N ALA A 1080 30.28 28.49 -14.05
CA ALA A 1080 30.14 29.34 -15.23
C ALA A 1080 28.70 29.82 -15.47
N LEU A 1081 27.72 28.90 -15.49
CA LEU A 1081 26.33 29.21 -15.85
C LEU A 1081 25.56 29.91 -14.72
N VAL A 1082 25.73 29.51 -13.47
CA VAL A 1082 24.98 30.06 -12.33
C VAL A 1082 25.75 31.21 -11.70
N ASP A 1083 26.98 30.98 -11.23
CA ASP A 1083 27.69 31.98 -10.43
C ASP A 1083 28.33 33.10 -11.26
N GLY A 1084 28.63 32.84 -12.53
CA GLY A 1084 29.47 33.72 -13.35
C GLY A 1084 30.93 33.77 -12.85
N ARG A 1085 31.49 32.62 -12.47
CA ARG A 1085 32.84 32.48 -11.88
C ARG A 1085 33.70 31.45 -12.60
N PHE A 1086 35.01 31.68 -12.62
CA PHE A 1086 36.00 30.73 -13.15
C PHE A 1086 36.37 29.61 -12.16
N SER A 1087 36.08 29.79 -10.86
CA SER A 1087 36.35 28.80 -9.81
C SER A 1087 35.42 29.02 -8.62
N ALA A 1088 35.47 28.13 -7.62
CA ALA A 1088 34.75 28.28 -6.36
C ALA A 1088 35.15 29.54 -5.54
N ASN A 1089 36.30 30.16 -5.85
CA ASN A 1089 36.67 31.42 -5.22
C ASN A 1089 35.72 32.56 -5.65
N ALA A 1090 34.99 33.15 -4.69
CA ALA A 1090 34.04 34.23 -4.94
C ALA A 1090 34.66 35.51 -5.59
N ALA A 1091 35.98 35.65 -5.56
CA ALA A 1091 36.71 36.72 -6.26
C ALA A 1091 36.95 36.44 -7.76
N ASP A 1092 36.94 35.17 -8.20
CA ASP A 1092 37.25 34.73 -9.58
C ASP A 1092 36.07 34.96 -10.54
N LYS A 1093 35.54 36.18 -10.61
CA LYS A 1093 34.39 36.54 -11.45
C LYS A 1093 34.75 36.54 -12.94
N ILE A 1094 33.83 36.09 -13.79
CA ILE A 1094 33.93 36.15 -15.25
C ILE A 1094 33.49 37.56 -15.72
N PRO A 1095 34.39 38.39 -16.28
CA PRO A 1095 33.99 39.71 -16.78
C PRO A 1095 32.98 39.58 -17.91
N GLY A 1096 31.84 40.26 -17.79
CA GLY A 1096 30.71 40.17 -18.74
C GLY A 1096 29.68 39.10 -18.42
N ALA A 1097 29.91 38.22 -17.43
CA ALA A 1097 28.93 37.25 -16.95
C ALA A 1097 28.81 37.32 -15.42
N GLY A 1098 27.82 38.08 -14.93
CA GLY A 1098 27.47 38.10 -13.51
C GLY A 1098 26.73 36.84 -13.06
N ALA A 1099 26.44 36.72 -11.77
CA ALA A 1099 25.60 35.65 -11.23
C ALA A 1099 24.19 35.70 -11.85
N TRP A 1100 23.58 34.52 -12.02
CA TRP A 1100 22.27 34.33 -12.63
C TRP A 1100 21.27 33.82 -11.61
N LEU A 1101 20.12 34.48 -11.52
CA LEU A 1101 18.97 33.96 -10.81
C LEU A 1101 18.38 32.83 -11.66
N LYS A 1102 18.85 31.59 -11.45
CA LYS A 1102 18.38 30.42 -12.20
C LYS A 1102 16.87 30.19 -11.95
N PRO A 1103 16.09 29.78 -12.97
CA PRO A 1103 14.72 29.33 -12.77
C PRO A 1103 14.70 28.13 -11.82
N ILE A 1104 13.67 28.04 -10.97
CA ILE A 1104 13.60 27.03 -9.91
C ILE A 1104 13.59 25.58 -10.43
N LYS A 1105 13.08 25.36 -11.66
CA LYS A 1105 13.09 24.05 -12.31
C LYS A 1105 14.45 23.66 -12.90
N VAL A 1106 15.46 24.55 -12.88
CA VAL A 1106 16.84 24.24 -13.28
C VAL A 1106 17.58 23.71 -12.06
N HIS A 1107 17.62 22.40 -11.95
CA HIS A 1107 18.36 21.66 -10.93
C HIS A 1107 19.82 21.47 -11.37
N ILE A 1108 20.73 21.50 -10.40
CA ILE A 1108 22.14 21.19 -10.63
C ILE A 1108 22.36 19.79 -10.07
N GLU A 1109 22.77 18.85 -10.91
CA GLU A 1109 22.90 17.45 -10.51
C GLU A 1109 24.15 16.80 -11.11
N LYS A 1110 24.71 15.83 -10.38
CA LYS A 1110 25.84 15.02 -10.84
C LYS A 1110 25.51 14.30 -12.14
N GLY A 1111 26.54 14.03 -12.95
CA GLY A 1111 26.37 13.78 -14.39
C GLY A 1111 26.23 15.11 -15.15
N HIS A 1112 25.48 15.12 -16.25
CA HIS A 1112 25.06 16.34 -16.98
C HIS A 1112 26.19 17.33 -17.37
N LEU A 1113 27.45 16.86 -17.41
CA LEU A 1113 28.58 17.62 -17.97
C LEU A 1113 28.63 17.49 -19.50
N SER A 1114 28.09 16.39 -20.04
CA SER A 1114 28.07 16.07 -21.46
C SER A 1114 26.83 16.55 -22.22
N HIS A 1115 25.77 16.86 -21.48
CA HIS A 1115 24.45 17.25 -21.95
C HIS A 1115 23.72 18.02 -20.83
N TRP A 1116 22.64 18.72 -21.16
CA TRP A 1116 21.59 19.08 -20.20
C TRP A 1116 20.40 18.16 -20.44
N HIS A 1117 19.68 17.83 -19.37
CA HIS A 1117 18.50 16.96 -19.43
C HIS A 1117 17.23 17.80 -19.25
N ILE A 1118 16.16 17.42 -19.93
CA ILE A 1118 14.82 17.99 -19.69
C ILE A 1118 13.78 16.89 -19.53
N SER A 1119 12.91 17.03 -18.52
CA SER A 1119 11.75 16.17 -18.31
C SER A 1119 10.46 16.97 -18.50
N LEU A 1120 9.56 16.49 -19.36
CA LEU A 1120 8.36 17.19 -19.81
C LEU A 1120 7.07 16.53 -19.29
N THR A 1121 6.16 17.29 -18.67
CA THR A 1121 4.76 16.86 -18.44
C THR A 1121 3.92 17.24 -19.64
N ALA A 1122 3.88 16.37 -20.66
CA ALA A 1122 3.01 16.57 -21.81
C ALA A 1122 1.96 15.44 -21.88
N HIS A 1123 0.81 15.66 -21.22
CA HIS A 1123 -0.32 14.73 -21.30
C HIS A 1123 -0.77 14.57 -22.77
N PRO A 1124 -0.89 13.33 -23.30
CA PRO A 1124 -1.00 13.04 -24.73
C PRO A 1124 -2.26 13.58 -25.41
#